data_AF-A0A962HTS7-F1
#
_entry.id   AF-A0A962HTS7-F1
#
_cell.length_a   1.000
_cell.length_b   1.000
_cell.length_c   1.000
_cell.angle_alpha   90.00
_cell.angle_beta   90.00
_cell.angle_gamma   90.00
#
_symmetry.space_group_name_H-M   'P 1'
#
loop_
_entity.id
_entity.type
_entity.pdbx_description
1 polymer ?
#
loop_
_entity_poly.entity_id
_entity_poly.type
_entity_poly.pdbx_seq_one_letter_code
_entity_poly.pdbx_strand_id
1 'polypeptide(L)'
;MTADKAWTLERDAAHIAWLTLDKPGSSANVLSRDILVELDGHLRTLAAQPPQGVVVRSGKKSGFIAGADIKEFTALSTPAEAYALIRNGQQVLDRLEALPCPTVALINGFALGGGLELALACRYRIAIEGERVSLGLPEVMLGIHPGFGGTVRAVRLIGVTAAMPMMLTGKPVRGDKALRLGLVDRLVPLEQLTNAAREILAQTPPPRRPALKERLLSWPVVRGLVKPRIVAQVAGKARREHYPAPYAIIDLWAAHGAHGAAAYEAEARSIAELMCGATSRNLVRVFLLQDRLKGLAGKVQHDFKHVHVVGAGVMGGDIAAWCVQRGLTVTLQDREMQYIEPALQRAREAFAKRLKDPAKVAEHMQRLSADVAGAGIERADAVIEAIYENLDAKRELYARLEPRMKADAILATNTSSIMLEPLAEKLARPERLVGLHFFNPVVQMPLVEVIRSARSTDEVLQKAIAFTRKIDKLPLPCRSAPGFVVNRVLVPYMHEAMFAAADGVPLAVIDEAAVSFGMPMGPVELADVVGLDVAQHVGEIVTRAIGRESPPLARLTELIAARKLGRKSGEGFYVWRDGKAEKPTGAGAPPAADLQDRLLLALLNECVAVLREAVVSDADLVDAGAIFGAGFAPFRGGPLRYARTRGVAAIVARLHELETRYGARFAPDPGWARVADANGENQGENAPKS
;
A
#
# COMPACT_ATOMS: atom_id res chain seq x y z
N MET A 1 -34.30 -17.14 3.56
CA MET A 1 -33.60 -16.69 4.78
C MET A 1 -33.70 -15.18 4.82
N THR A 2 -34.41 -14.61 5.78
CA THR A 2 -34.45 -13.16 5.97
C THR A 2 -33.03 -12.68 6.25
N ALA A 3 -32.48 -11.82 5.39
CA ALA A 3 -31.18 -11.21 5.64
C ALA A 3 -31.22 -10.49 6.99
N ASP A 4 -30.27 -10.78 7.88
CA ASP A 4 -30.12 -10.06 9.13
C ASP A 4 -29.95 -8.56 8.83
N LYS A 5 -30.80 -7.73 9.45
CA LYS A 5 -30.79 -6.27 9.28
C LYS A 5 -29.46 -5.68 9.75
N ALA A 6 -28.84 -4.83 8.94
CA ALA A 6 -27.58 -4.18 9.29
C ALA A 6 -27.80 -2.84 10.01
N TRP A 7 -28.95 -2.19 9.79
CA TRP A 7 -29.32 -0.97 10.49
C TRP A 7 -30.33 -1.24 11.59
N THR A 8 -30.06 -0.65 12.76
CA THR A 8 -31.02 -0.57 13.85
C THR A 8 -31.40 0.88 14.08
N LEU A 9 -32.71 1.17 14.12
CA LEU A 9 -33.26 2.48 14.43
C LEU A 9 -33.93 2.45 15.81
N GLU A 10 -33.39 3.21 16.76
CA GLU A 10 -33.95 3.37 18.10
C GLU A 10 -34.37 4.82 18.34
N ARG A 11 -35.37 5.07 19.18
CA ARG A 11 -35.72 6.42 19.65
C ARG A 11 -35.55 6.48 21.16
N ASP A 12 -34.82 7.48 21.66
CA ASP A 12 -34.67 7.68 23.10
C ASP A 12 -35.76 8.56 23.71
N ALA A 13 -35.73 8.74 25.03
CA ALA A 13 -36.70 9.53 25.78
C ALA A 13 -36.70 11.03 25.39
N ALA A 14 -35.62 11.52 24.76
CA ALA A 14 -35.54 12.88 24.23
C ALA A 14 -36.00 12.96 22.76
N HIS A 15 -36.70 11.93 22.26
CA HIS A 15 -37.13 11.82 20.86
C HIS A 15 -35.98 11.96 19.85
N ILE A 16 -34.75 11.60 20.24
CA ILE A 16 -33.60 11.49 19.32
C ILE A 16 -33.62 10.11 18.67
N ALA A 17 -33.48 10.07 17.35
CA ALA A 17 -33.35 8.83 16.59
C ALA A 17 -31.89 8.39 16.48
N TRP A 18 -31.58 7.17 16.90
CA TRP A 18 -30.26 6.56 16.85
C TRP A 18 -30.22 5.51 15.74
N LEU A 19 -29.57 5.83 14.62
CA LEU A 19 -29.28 4.92 13.52
C LEU A 19 -27.93 4.26 13.74
N THR A 20 -27.94 2.97 14.06
CA THR A 20 -26.74 2.17 14.31
C THR A 20 -26.51 1.21 13.16
N LEU A 21 -25.35 1.34 12.48
CA LEU A 21 -24.90 0.37 11.48
C LEU A 21 -24.02 -0.68 12.14
N ASP A 22 -24.40 -1.95 12.03
CA ASP A 22 -23.61 -3.09 12.48
C ASP A 22 -23.73 -4.24 11.46
N LYS A 23 -22.87 -4.23 10.43
CA LYS A 23 -22.90 -5.25 9.36
C LYS A 23 -22.60 -6.64 9.94
N PRO A 24 -23.54 -7.61 9.89
CA PRO A 24 -23.31 -8.96 10.39
C PRO A 24 -22.16 -9.67 9.64
N GLY A 25 -21.45 -10.57 10.32
CA GLY A 25 -20.38 -11.37 9.71
C GLY A 25 -19.13 -10.61 9.27
N SER A 26 -19.04 -9.29 9.51
CA SER A 26 -17.90 -8.45 9.14
C SER A 26 -17.23 -7.80 10.36
N SER A 27 -15.91 -7.64 10.32
CA SER A 27 -15.14 -6.92 11.34
C SER A 27 -15.23 -5.39 11.20
N ALA A 28 -15.69 -4.91 10.05
CA ALA A 28 -15.86 -3.49 9.73
C ALA A 28 -17.16 -3.25 8.94
N ASN A 29 -17.74 -2.06 9.10
CA ASN A 29 -18.86 -1.63 8.29
C ASN A 29 -18.37 -1.15 6.91
N VAL A 30 -19.08 -1.54 5.86
CA VAL A 30 -18.90 -1.09 4.47
C VAL A 30 -20.26 -0.75 3.88
N LEU A 31 -20.33 0.22 2.98
CA LEU A 31 -21.56 0.59 2.28
C LEU A 31 -21.74 -0.30 1.05
N SER A 32 -22.42 -1.43 1.26
CA SER A 32 -22.97 -2.25 0.18
C SER A 32 -24.29 -1.69 -0.31
N ARG A 33 -24.75 -2.14 -1.48
CA ARG A 33 -26.07 -1.79 -2.04
C ARG A 33 -27.19 -2.05 -1.04
N ASP A 34 -27.21 -3.21 -0.39
CA ASP A 34 -28.26 -3.59 0.56
C ASP A 34 -28.30 -2.65 1.78
N ILE A 35 -27.12 -2.23 2.27
CA ILE A 35 -26.99 -1.29 3.39
C ILE A 35 -27.54 0.09 3.01
N LEU A 36 -27.33 0.54 1.77
CA LEU A 36 -27.90 1.80 1.27
C LEU A 36 -29.41 1.72 1.09
N VAL A 37 -29.94 0.58 0.61
CA VAL A 37 -31.39 0.35 0.47
C VAL A 37 -32.08 0.35 1.84
N GLU A 38 -31.49 -0.33 2.82
CA GLU A 38 -32.02 -0.35 4.18
C GLU A 38 -31.99 1.05 4.83
N LEU A 39 -30.87 1.78 4.66
CA LEU A 39 -30.76 3.17 5.11
C LEU A 39 -31.85 4.04 4.47
N ASP A 40 -32.08 3.93 3.16
CA ASP A 40 -33.11 4.70 2.47
C ASP A 40 -34.51 4.45 3.06
N GLY A 41 -34.83 3.19 3.40
CA GLY A 41 -36.07 2.83 4.07
C GLY A 41 -36.24 3.56 5.41
N HIS A 42 -35.21 3.55 6.25
CA HIS A 42 -35.22 4.28 7.53
C HIS A 42 -35.33 5.80 7.34
N LEU A 43 -34.64 6.36 6.35
CA LEU A 43 -34.71 7.79 6.06
C LEU A 43 -36.11 8.22 5.62
N ARG A 44 -36.84 7.40 4.86
CA ARG A 44 -38.25 7.67 4.52
C ARG A 44 -39.13 7.71 5.77
N THR A 45 -38.94 6.75 6.68
CA THR A 45 -39.67 6.74 7.96
C THR A 45 -39.38 7.98 8.80
N LEU A 46 -38.10 8.38 8.87
CA LEU A 46 -37.68 9.57 9.61
C LEU A 46 -38.17 10.87 8.96
N ALA A 47 -38.23 10.95 7.64
CA ALA A 47 -38.79 12.10 6.95
C ALA A 47 -40.30 12.24 7.17
N ALA A 48 -41.03 11.12 7.23
CA ALA A 48 -42.47 11.11 7.52
C ALA A 48 -42.80 11.44 8.98
N GLN A 49 -41.92 11.06 9.92
CA GLN A 49 -42.07 11.33 11.35
C GLN A 49 -40.77 11.90 11.93
N PRO A 50 -40.48 13.20 11.70
CA PRO A 50 -39.22 13.82 12.08
C PRO A 50 -38.95 13.74 13.59
N PRO A 51 -37.80 13.17 14.02
CA PRO A 51 -37.37 13.23 15.41
C PRO A 51 -36.82 14.63 15.76
N GLN A 52 -36.48 14.85 17.03
CA GLN A 52 -35.76 16.07 17.44
C GLN A 52 -34.37 16.17 16.78
N GLY A 53 -33.75 15.02 16.50
CA GLY A 53 -32.52 14.90 15.75
C GLY A 53 -32.21 13.44 15.42
N VAL A 54 -31.29 13.23 14.49
CA VAL A 54 -30.84 11.90 14.07
C VAL A 54 -29.35 11.77 14.34
N VAL A 55 -28.95 10.68 15.01
CA VAL A 55 -27.56 10.32 15.24
C VAL A 55 -27.23 9.07 14.45
N VAL A 56 -26.24 9.15 13.57
CA VAL A 56 -25.68 8.01 12.85
C VAL A 56 -24.42 7.54 13.58
N ARG A 57 -24.39 6.26 13.98
CA ARG A 57 -23.25 5.65 14.68
C ARG A 57 -22.95 4.25 14.14
N SER A 58 -21.77 3.75 14.50
CA SER A 58 -21.34 2.38 14.20
C SER A 58 -21.44 1.50 15.44
N GLY A 59 -21.93 0.26 15.26
CA GLY A 59 -21.85 -0.81 16.26
C GLY A 59 -20.48 -1.48 16.30
N LYS A 60 -19.62 -1.26 15.30
CA LYS A 60 -18.27 -1.85 15.25
C LYS A 60 -17.29 -1.05 16.09
N LYS A 61 -16.51 -1.75 16.92
CA LYS A 61 -15.38 -1.15 17.68
C LYS A 61 -14.22 -0.68 16.80
N SER A 62 -14.11 -1.21 15.58
CA SER A 62 -13.01 -0.94 14.66
C SER A 62 -13.06 0.46 14.04
N GLY A 63 -14.24 1.03 13.85
CA GLY A 63 -14.44 2.36 13.29
C GLY A 63 -15.86 2.60 12.81
N PHE A 64 -16.06 3.74 12.14
CA PHE A 64 -17.37 4.15 11.63
C PHE A 64 -17.76 3.33 10.41
N ILE A 65 -17.16 3.62 9.25
CA ILE A 65 -17.42 2.97 7.96
C ILE A 65 -16.15 3.02 7.10
N ALA A 66 -15.73 1.89 6.54
CA ALA A 66 -14.44 1.72 5.85
C ALA A 66 -14.46 2.16 4.38
N GLY A 67 -15.64 2.44 3.83
CA GLY A 67 -15.85 2.77 2.43
C GLY A 67 -17.03 2.01 1.84
N ALA A 68 -17.15 2.08 0.51
CA ALA A 68 -18.06 1.25 -0.25
C ALA A 68 -17.56 -0.20 -0.35
N ASP A 69 -18.46 -1.14 -0.65
CA ASP A 69 -18.07 -2.54 -0.86
C ASP A 69 -17.38 -2.73 -2.22
N ILE A 70 -16.05 -2.90 -2.18
CA ILE A 70 -15.21 -3.03 -3.38
C ILE A 70 -15.58 -4.29 -4.18
N LYS A 71 -16.16 -5.32 -3.57
CA LYS A 71 -16.57 -6.54 -4.31
C LYS A 71 -17.72 -6.24 -5.28
N GLU A 72 -18.66 -5.37 -4.89
CA GLU A 72 -19.73 -4.94 -5.80
C GLU A 72 -19.17 -4.21 -7.02
N PHE A 73 -18.04 -3.51 -6.86
CA PHE A 73 -17.43 -2.77 -7.96
C PHE A 73 -16.88 -3.73 -9.03
N THR A 74 -16.39 -4.90 -8.62
CA THR A 74 -15.86 -5.91 -9.55
C THR A 74 -16.94 -6.60 -10.37
N ALA A 75 -18.21 -6.52 -9.96
CA ALA A 75 -19.34 -7.11 -10.67
C ALA A 75 -19.93 -6.20 -11.76
N LEU A 76 -19.57 -4.91 -11.77
CA LEU A 76 -20.10 -3.93 -12.74
C LEU A 76 -19.44 -4.11 -14.10
N SER A 77 -20.26 -4.30 -15.13
CA SER A 77 -19.75 -4.55 -16.49
C SER A 77 -19.85 -3.32 -17.38
N THR A 78 -20.83 -2.46 -17.16
CA THR A 78 -21.10 -1.30 -18.03
C THR A 78 -21.12 0.04 -17.26
N PRO A 79 -20.73 1.16 -17.90
CA PRO A 79 -20.87 2.48 -17.30
C PRO A 79 -22.31 2.84 -16.92
N ALA A 80 -23.32 2.29 -17.61
CA ALA A 80 -24.72 2.55 -17.30
C ALA A 80 -25.13 1.92 -15.94
N GLU A 81 -24.71 0.68 -15.67
CA GLU A 81 -24.91 0.03 -14.38
C GLU A 81 -24.19 0.78 -13.26
N ALA A 82 -22.93 1.15 -13.49
CA ALA A 82 -22.14 1.92 -12.53
C ALA A 82 -22.79 3.27 -12.23
N TYR A 83 -23.26 3.99 -13.25
CA TYR A 83 -23.98 5.25 -13.09
C TYR A 83 -25.24 5.09 -12.23
N ALA A 84 -26.05 4.07 -12.50
CA ALA A 84 -27.27 3.81 -11.74
C ALA A 84 -26.97 3.52 -10.26
N LEU A 85 -25.95 2.70 -9.97
CA LEU A 85 -25.50 2.42 -8.61
C LEU A 85 -25.11 3.70 -7.87
N ILE A 86 -24.27 4.53 -8.51
CA ILE A 86 -23.77 5.75 -7.90
C ILE A 86 -24.89 6.77 -7.69
N ARG A 87 -25.78 6.94 -8.66
CA ARG A 87 -26.97 7.79 -8.54
C ARG A 87 -27.86 7.39 -7.38
N ASN A 88 -28.13 6.09 -7.24
CA ASN A 88 -28.91 5.59 -6.12
C ASN A 88 -28.24 5.92 -4.78
N GLY A 89 -26.92 5.71 -4.66
CA GLY A 89 -26.18 6.09 -3.45
C GLY A 89 -26.22 7.58 -3.16
N GLN A 90 -26.01 8.44 -4.16
CA GLN A 90 -26.14 9.89 -4.03
C GLN A 90 -27.53 10.29 -3.52
N GLN A 91 -28.60 9.72 -4.08
CA GLN A 91 -29.98 10.02 -3.68
C GLN A 91 -30.26 9.66 -2.21
N VAL A 92 -29.72 8.55 -1.71
CA VAL A 92 -29.85 8.17 -0.30
C VAL A 92 -29.17 9.20 0.60
N LEU A 93 -27.96 9.65 0.24
CA LEU A 93 -27.24 10.65 1.02
C LEU A 93 -27.86 12.06 0.90
N ASP A 94 -28.40 12.42 -0.26
CA ASP A 94 -29.18 13.64 -0.45
C ASP A 94 -30.41 13.65 0.46
N ARG A 95 -31.08 12.50 0.62
CA ARG A 95 -32.22 12.35 1.54
C ARG A 95 -31.80 12.51 3.00
N LEU A 96 -30.63 12.00 3.38
CA LEU A 96 -30.07 12.21 4.73
C LEU A 96 -29.75 13.69 4.98
N GLU A 97 -29.15 14.40 4.01
CA GLU A 97 -28.86 15.84 4.09
C GLU A 97 -30.14 16.68 4.15
N ALA A 98 -31.21 16.24 3.47
CA ALA A 98 -32.49 16.93 3.36
C ALA A 98 -33.48 16.65 4.51
N LEU A 99 -33.13 15.82 5.50
CA LEU A 99 -34.02 15.55 6.62
C LEU A 99 -34.42 16.86 7.34
N PRO A 100 -35.70 17.03 7.73
CA PRO A 100 -36.20 18.25 8.37
C PRO A 100 -35.81 18.33 9.87
N CYS A 101 -34.66 17.77 10.25
CA CYS A 101 -34.12 17.78 11.61
C CYS A 101 -32.58 17.76 11.57
N PRO A 102 -31.87 18.21 12.62
CA PRO A 102 -30.41 18.13 12.68
C PRO A 102 -29.91 16.67 12.72
N THR A 103 -28.84 16.41 11.97
CA THR A 103 -28.19 15.08 11.87
C THR A 103 -26.75 15.13 12.37
N VAL A 104 -26.30 14.09 13.10
CA VAL A 104 -24.96 13.99 13.68
C VAL A 104 -24.32 12.64 13.32
N ALA A 105 -23.10 12.65 12.78
CA ALA A 105 -22.28 11.44 12.62
C ALA A 105 -21.32 11.27 13.79
N LEU A 106 -21.34 10.11 14.46
CA LEU A 106 -20.42 9.75 15.54
C LEU A 106 -19.30 8.83 15.02
N ILE A 107 -18.08 9.34 15.00
CA ILE A 107 -16.93 8.68 14.37
C ILE A 107 -15.97 8.14 15.44
N ASN A 108 -16.07 6.84 15.71
CA ASN A 108 -15.30 6.12 16.73
C ASN A 108 -13.98 5.48 16.20
N GLY A 109 -13.51 5.89 15.02
CA GLY A 109 -12.30 5.36 14.40
C GLY A 109 -12.13 5.85 12.97
N PHE A 110 -12.01 4.93 12.02
CA PHE A 110 -11.93 5.29 10.60
C PHE A 110 -13.30 5.73 10.05
N ALA A 111 -13.31 6.73 9.16
CA ALA A 111 -14.40 7.01 8.23
C ALA A 111 -13.76 7.31 6.87
N LEU A 112 -13.82 6.33 5.97
CA LEU A 112 -13.07 6.37 4.70
C LEU A 112 -14.03 6.26 3.52
N GLY A 113 -13.70 6.96 2.45
CA GLY A 113 -14.46 6.99 1.20
C GLY A 113 -15.95 7.25 1.41
N GLY A 114 -16.80 6.38 0.89
CA GLY A 114 -18.26 6.42 1.12
C GLY A 114 -18.68 6.57 2.60
N GLY A 115 -17.89 6.06 3.55
CA GLY A 115 -18.12 6.28 4.98
C GLY A 115 -17.96 7.73 5.42
N LEU A 116 -16.95 8.43 4.87
CA LEU A 116 -16.80 9.87 5.06
C LEU A 116 -17.85 10.64 4.26
N GLU A 117 -18.22 10.20 3.06
CA GLU A 117 -19.30 10.83 2.28
C GLU A 117 -20.64 10.82 3.03
N LEU A 118 -20.97 9.70 3.70
CA LEU A 118 -22.14 9.61 4.57
C LEU A 118 -22.03 10.58 5.76
N ALA A 119 -20.87 10.65 6.41
CA ALA A 119 -20.64 11.59 7.50
C ALA A 119 -20.70 13.06 7.04
N LEU A 120 -20.31 13.35 5.79
CA LEU A 120 -20.42 14.67 5.16
C LEU A 120 -21.87 15.03 4.80
N ALA A 121 -22.75 14.06 4.59
CA ALA A 121 -24.18 14.28 4.41
C ALA A 121 -24.90 14.62 5.74
N CYS A 122 -24.32 14.27 6.89
CA CYS A 122 -24.81 14.73 8.19
C CYS A 122 -24.52 16.23 8.40
N ARG A 123 -25.33 16.91 9.22
CA ARG A 123 -25.12 18.33 9.55
C ARG A 123 -23.86 18.52 10.41
N TYR A 124 -23.66 17.66 11.41
CA TYR A 124 -22.51 17.70 12.31
C TYR A 124 -21.74 16.37 12.33
N ARG A 125 -20.45 16.42 12.65
CA ARG A 125 -19.56 15.27 12.83
C ARG A 125 -18.80 15.39 14.14
N ILE A 126 -18.92 14.40 15.01
CA ILE A 126 -18.16 14.31 16.26
C ILE A 126 -17.27 13.08 16.16
N ALA A 127 -15.97 13.23 16.39
CA ALA A 127 -15.03 12.13 16.33
C ALA A 127 -14.32 11.93 17.66
N ILE A 128 -13.76 10.74 17.87
CA ILE A 128 -12.96 10.48 19.08
C ILE A 128 -11.59 11.17 19.03
N GLU A 129 -10.98 11.39 20.17
CA GLU A 129 -9.59 11.84 20.25
C GLU A 129 -8.61 10.69 19.94
N GLY A 130 -7.38 11.07 19.55
CA GLY A 130 -6.26 10.14 19.38
C GLY A 130 -6.05 9.61 17.96
N GLU A 131 -5.06 8.73 17.84
CA GLU A 131 -4.49 8.30 16.54
C GLU A 131 -5.37 7.30 15.78
N ARG A 132 -6.40 6.75 16.44
CA ARG A 132 -7.38 5.84 15.84
C ARG A 132 -8.30 6.53 14.84
N VAL A 133 -8.48 7.85 14.94
CA VAL A 133 -9.31 8.60 13.98
C VAL A 133 -8.56 8.79 12.68
N SER A 134 -9.18 8.33 11.60
CA SER A 134 -8.64 8.40 10.25
C SER A 134 -9.77 8.71 9.27
N LEU A 135 -9.82 9.94 8.78
CA LEU A 135 -10.87 10.44 7.91
C LEU A 135 -10.29 10.73 6.53
N GLY A 136 -10.84 10.16 5.46
CA GLY A 136 -10.28 10.42 4.13
C GLY A 136 -11.16 9.95 2.99
N LEU A 137 -10.78 10.39 1.78
CA LEU A 137 -11.39 10.02 0.51
C LEU A 137 -10.31 9.31 -0.35
N PRO A 138 -10.04 8.01 -0.11
CA PRO A 138 -8.95 7.27 -0.74
C PRO A 138 -9.27 6.70 -2.12
N GLU A 139 -10.40 7.06 -2.74
CA GLU A 139 -10.92 6.50 -3.99
C GLU A 139 -9.90 6.53 -5.15
N VAL A 140 -9.04 7.57 -5.19
CA VAL A 140 -7.97 7.67 -6.21
C VAL A 140 -6.96 6.52 -6.15
N MET A 141 -6.80 5.87 -5.00
CA MET A 141 -5.95 4.67 -4.85
C MET A 141 -6.55 3.46 -5.55
N LEU A 142 -7.87 3.48 -5.82
CA LEU A 142 -8.61 2.48 -6.60
C LEU A 142 -8.81 2.91 -8.06
N GLY A 143 -8.22 4.03 -8.49
CA GLY A 143 -8.37 4.52 -9.86
C GLY A 143 -9.70 5.21 -10.16
N ILE A 144 -10.45 5.58 -9.13
CA ILE A 144 -11.73 6.29 -9.20
C ILE A 144 -11.69 7.55 -8.33
N HIS A 145 -12.78 8.28 -8.22
CA HIS A 145 -12.91 9.41 -7.29
C HIS A 145 -14.14 9.23 -6.40
N PRO A 146 -14.36 10.08 -5.37
CA PRO A 146 -15.56 10.00 -4.54
C PRO A 146 -16.83 10.07 -5.39
N GLY A 147 -17.83 9.24 -5.07
CA GLY A 147 -19.00 9.02 -5.92
C GLY A 147 -20.34 9.32 -5.25
N PHE A 148 -20.41 9.31 -3.92
CA PHE A 148 -21.62 9.62 -3.18
C PHE A 148 -21.66 11.08 -2.72
N GLY A 149 -21.13 11.98 -3.53
CA GLY A 149 -21.13 13.42 -3.30
C GLY A 149 -19.89 13.98 -2.62
N GLY A 150 -18.84 13.20 -2.44
CA GLY A 150 -17.62 13.61 -1.76
C GLY A 150 -16.88 14.73 -2.46
N THR A 151 -16.87 14.77 -3.81
CA THR A 151 -16.23 15.88 -4.57
C THR A 151 -16.96 17.21 -4.35
N VAL A 152 -18.25 17.14 -4.00
CA VAL A 152 -19.11 18.28 -3.74
C VAL A 152 -19.08 18.66 -2.26
N ARG A 153 -19.49 17.77 -1.37
CA ARG A 153 -19.68 18.04 0.06
C ARG A 153 -18.37 18.37 0.77
N ALA A 154 -17.25 17.71 0.44
CA ALA A 154 -15.97 18.01 1.05
C ALA A 154 -15.52 19.44 0.72
N VAL A 155 -15.62 19.84 -0.55
CA VAL A 155 -15.26 21.20 -0.98
C VAL A 155 -16.20 22.24 -0.36
N ARG A 156 -17.51 21.97 -0.29
CA ARG A 156 -18.49 22.84 0.38
C ARG A 156 -18.19 23.05 1.87
N LEU A 157 -17.70 22.02 2.56
CA LEU A 157 -17.47 22.06 4.00
C LEU A 157 -16.12 22.71 4.35
N ILE A 158 -15.03 22.19 3.80
CA ILE A 158 -13.65 22.54 4.22
C ILE A 158 -12.88 23.38 3.18
N GLY A 159 -13.50 23.70 2.05
CA GLY A 159 -12.87 24.45 0.96
C GLY A 159 -11.99 23.59 0.06
N VAL A 160 -11.66 24.11 -1.12
CA VAL A 160 -10.90 23.39 -2.13
C VAL A 160 -9.45 23.14 -1.69
N THR A 161 -8.84 24.06 -0.95
CA THR A 161 -7.42 23.92 -0.57
C THR A 161 -7.19 22.77 0.42
N ALA A 162 -8.20 22.44 1.24
CA ALA A 162 -8.15 21.34 2.17
C ALA A 162 -8.70 20.03 1.58
N ALA A 163 -9.81 20.10 0.83
CA ALA A 163 -10.45 18.93 0.23
C ALA A 163 -9.66 18.33 -0.93
N MET A 164 -9.10 19.16 -1.81
CA MET A 164 -8.43 18.71 -3.03
C MET A 164 -7.19 17.85 -2.72
N PRO A 165 -6.25 18.23 -1.82
CA PRO A 165 -5.13 17.35 -1.49
C PRO A 165 -5.55 16.01 -0.88
N MET A 166 -6.64 15.98 -0.09
CA MET A 166 -7.18 14.76 0.48
C MET A 166 -7.69 13.82 -0.61
N MET A 167 -8.47 14.34 -1.57
CA MET A 167 -9.01 13.56 -2.69
C MET A 167 -7.93 13.15 -3.70
N LEU A 168 -6.98 14.02 -4.03
CA LEU A 168 -5.95 13.72 -5.05
C LEU A 168 -4.87 12.77 -4.55
N THR A 169 -4.62 12.72 -3.25
CA THR A 169 -3.59 11.84 -2.67
C THR A 169 -4.14 10.61 -1.97
N GLY A 170 -5.46 10.59 -1.69
CA GLY A 170 -6.11 9.56 -0.89
C GLY A 170 -5.63 9.48 0.57
N LYS A 171 -4.80 10.42 1.03
CA LYS A 171 -4.20 10.37 2.37
C LYS A 171 -5.22 10.83 3.42
N PRO A 172 -5.48 10.03 4.47
CA PRO A 172 -6.41 10.42 5.51
C PRO A 172 -5.84 11.53 6.40
N VAL A 173 -6.77 12.32 6.95
CA VAL A 173 -6.56 13.32 7.98
C VAL A 173 -6.89 12.71 9.36
N ARG A 174 -6.12 13.06 10.39
CA ARG A 174 -6.24 12.50 11.74
C ARG A 174 -6.41 13.58 12.80
N GLY A 175 -7.09 13.22 13.90
CA GLY A 175 -7.16 13.96 15.16
C GLY A 175 -7.33 15.47 14.98
N ASP A 176 -6.46 16.25 15.64
CA ASP A 176 -6.51 17.72 15.65
C ASP A 176 -6.49 18.36 14.26
N LYS A 177 -5.85 17.71 13.28
CA LYS A 177 -5.86 18.23 11.91
C LYS A 177 -7.26 18.18 11.31
N ALA A 178 -8.05 17.14 11.59
CA ALA A 178 -9.43 17.07 11.12
C ALA A 178 -10.29 18.17 11.75
N LEU A 179 -10.09 18.45 13.04
CA LEU A 179 -10.78 19.53 13.74
C LEU A 179 -10.40 20.90 13.19
N ARG A 180 -9.11 21.19 13.03
CA ARG A 180 -8.60 22.46 12.48
C ARG A 180 -9.07 22.73 11.06
N LEU A 181 -9.18 21.71 10.22
CA LEU A 181 -9.69 21.85 8.85
C LEU A 181 -11.20 22.04 8.80
N GLY A 182 -11.92 21.81 9.90
CA GLY A 182 -13.38 21.84 9.94
C GLY A 182 -14.04 20.56 9.41
N LEU A 183 -13.28 19.48 9.21
CA LEU A 183 -13.80 18.19 8.76
C LEU A 183 -14.62 17.50 9.86
N VAL A 184 -14.27 17.73 11.13
CA VAL A 184 -15.07 17.37 12.31
C VAL A 184 -15.38 18.60 13.13
N ASP A 185 -16.54 18.61 13.76
CA ASP A 185 -17.05 19.72 14.56
C ASP A 185 -16.47 19.70 15.98
N ARG A 186 -16.30 18.51 16.56
CA ARG A 186 -15.76 18.31 17.91
C ARG A 186 -14.96 17.00 18.00
N LEU A 187 -13.93 17.01 18.84
CA LEU A 187 -13.22 15.82 19.31
C LEU A 187 -13.55 15.58 20.79
N VAL A 188 -13.79 14.33 21.16
CA VAL A 188 -14.06 13.93 22.55
C VAL A 188 -13.50 12.54 22.87
N PRO A 189 -13.31 12.18 24.14
CA PRO A 189 -13.09 10.78 24.53
C PRO A 189 -14.24 9.85 24.08
N LEU A 190 -13.95 8.57 23.88
CA LEU A 190 -14.91 7.60 23.32
C LEU A 190 -16.20 7.51 24.15
N GLU A 191 -16.06 7.51 25.46
CA GLU A 191 -17.13 7.46 26.45
C GLU A 191 -18.05 8.69 26.42
N GLN A 192 -17.61 9.81 25.83
CA GLN A 192 -18.36 11.05 25.78
C GLN A 192 -19.10 11.28 24.45
N LEU A 193 -18.91 10.42 23.44
CA LEU A 193 -19.54 10.60 22.11
C LEU A 193 -21.05 10.80 22.17
N THR A 194 -21.75 9.97 22.93
CA THR A 194 -23.21 10.00 23.09
C THR A 194 -23.68 11.30 23.73
N ASN A 195 -23.00 11.76 24.77
CA ASN A 195 -23.34 13.00 25.47
C ASN A 195 -23.08 14.22 24.58
N ALA A 196 -21.95 14.24 23.88
CA ALA A 196 -21.62 15.30 22.94
C ALA A 196 -22.65 15.41 21.79
N ALA A 197 -23.22 14.27 21.34
CA ALA A 197 -24.31 14.25 20.37
C ALA A 197 -25.58 14.92 20.89
N ARG A 198 -25.95 14.64 22.14
CA ARG A 198 -27.13 15.26 22.78
C ARG A 198 -26.93 16.76 22.96
N GLU A 199 -25.76 17.18 23.39
CA GLU A 199 -25.41 18.60 23.54
C GLU A 199 -25.51 19.36 22.22
N ILE A 200 -24.93 18.83 21.13
CA ILE A 200 -24.97 19.52 19.84
C ILE A 200 -26.37 19.57 19.23
N LEU A 201 -27.20 18.55 19.48
CA LEU A 201 -28.60 18.51 19.05
C LEU A 201 -29.49 19.45 19.87
N ALA A 202 -29.19 19.66 21.15
CA ALA A 202 -29.90 20.62 21.98
C ALA A 202 -29.56 22.08 21.62
N GLN A 203 -28.30 22.34 21.28
CA GLN A 203 -27.83 23.70 20.94
C GLN A 203 -28.07 24.07 19.47
N THR A 204 -27.97 23.09 18.56
CA THR A 204 -28.06 23.30 17.10
C THR A 204 -27.24 24.49 16.60
N PRO A 205 -25.91 24.51 16.83
CA PRO A 205 -25.08 25.63 16.40
C PRO A 205 -25.13 25.83 14.87
N PRO A 206 -24.96 27.06 14.36
CA PRO A 206 -25.00 27.29 12.92
C PRO A 206 -23.96 26.42 12.21
N PRO A 207 -24.31 25.80 11.07
CA PRO A 207 -23.39 24.91 10.36
C PRO A 207 -22.17 25.69 9.88
N ARG A 208 -21.00 25.04 9.97
CA ARG A 208 -19.75 25.63 9.51
C ARG A 208 -19.80 25.93 8.02
N ARG A 209 -19.13 27.02 7.65
CA ARG A 209 -18.91 27.44 6.27
C ARG A 209 -17.42 27.61 6.04
N PRO A 210 -16.92 27.33 4.83
CA PRO A 210 -15.52 27.52 4.52
C PRO A 210 -15.19 29.02 4.55
N ALA A 211 -13.92 29.33 4.83
CA ALA A 211 -13.45 30.70 4.91
C ALA A 211 -13.73 31.48 3.60
N LEU A 212 -13.87 32.80 3.68
CA LEU A 212 -14.20 33.65 2.51
C LEU A 212 -13.26 33.43 1.32
N LYS A 213 -11.95 33.24 1.59
CA LYS A 213 -10.94 32.92 0.57
C LYS A 213 -11.26 31.64 -0.22
N GLU A 214 -11.77 30.60 0.44
CA GLU A 214 -12.14 29.32 -0.19
C GLU A 214 -13.40 29.49 -1.07
N ARG A 215 -14.32 30.35 -0.62
CA ARG A 215 -15.51 30.70 -1.40
C ARG A 215 -15.14 31.47 -2.66
N LEU A 216 -14.15 32.37 -2.59
CA LEU A 216 -13.60 33.08 -3.75
C LEU A 216 -12.89 32.13 -4.72
N LEU A 217 -12.13 31.15 -4.21
CA LEU A 217 -11.51 30.13 -5.06
C LEU A 217 -12.52 29.26 -5.81
N SER A 218 -13.76 29.17 -5.32
CA SER A 218 -14.84 28.41 -5.94
C SER A 218 -15.57 29.18 -7.07
N TRP A 219 -15.23 30.45 -7.31
CA TRP A 219 -15.86 31.27 -8.34
C TRP A 219 -15.46 30.81 -9.76
N PRO A 220 -16.38 30.74 -10.74
CA PRO A 220 -16.12 30.13 -12.06
C PRO A 220 -14.85 30.62 -12.77
N VAL A 221 -14.63 31.94 -12.81
CA VAL A 221 -13.44 32.53 -13.44
C VAL A 221 -12.16 32.15 -12.71
N VAL A 222 -12.18 32.17 -11.37
CA VAL A 222 -11.02 31.82 -10.53
C VAL A 222 -10.66 30.34 -10.68
N ARG A 223 -11.66 29.45 -10.77
CA ARG A 223 -11.45 28.01 -10.99
C ARG A 223 -10.65 27.75 -12.27
N GLY A 224 -11.01 28.43 -13.36
CA GLY A 224 -10.30 28.34 -14.64
C GLY A 224 -8.82 28.73 -14.54
N LEU A 225 -8.49 29.75 -13.74
CA LEU A 225 -7.11 30.23 -13.54
C LEU A 225 -6.29 29.32 -12.60
N VAL A 226 -6.93 28.66 -11.65
CA VAL A 226 -6.26 27.78 -10.67
C VAL A 226 -6.01 26.38 -11.25
N LYS A 227 -6.89 25.89 -12.12
CA LYS A 227 -6.81 24.55 -12.73
C LYS A 227 -5.42 24.20 -13.27
N PRO A 228 -4.75 25.00 -14.12
CA PRO A 228 -3.45 24.64 -14.69
C PRO A 228 -2.37 24.38 -13.64
N ARG A 229 -2.39 25.13 -12.53
CA ARG A 229 -1.44 24.94 -11.42
C ARG A 229 -1.67 23.63 -10.69
N ILE A 230 -2.92 23.26 -10.43
CA ILE A 230 -3.24 21.98 -9.79
C ILE A 230 -2.88 20.82 -10.73
N VAL A 231 -3.20 20.94 -12.02
CA VAL A 231 -2.84 19.95 -13.04
C VAL A 231 -1.32 19.74 -13.11
N ALA A 232 -0.53 20.81 -13.12
CA ALA A 232 0.93 20.72 -13.14
C ALA A 232 1.48 20.01 -11.88
N GLN A 233 0.90 20.29 -10.70
CA GLN A 233 1.29 19.61 -9.45
C GLN A 233 0.99 18.11 -9.46
N VAL A 234 -0.11 17.69 -10.08
CA VAL A 234 -0.47 16.28 -10.23
C VAL A 234 0.39 15.60 -11.30
N ALA A 235 0.62 16.26 -12.43
CA ALA A 235 1.41 15.72 -13.55
C ALA A 235 2.85 15.38 -13.17
N GLY A 236 3.43 16.10 -12.20
CA GLY A 236 4.76 15.76 -11.66
C GLY A 236 4.80 14.48 -10.81
N LYS A 237 3.66 13.85 -10.51
CA LYS A 237 3.57 12.64 -9.66
C LYS A 237 2.80 11.49 -10.30
N ALA A 238 1.82 11.80 -11.15
CA ALA A 238 0.97 10.83 -11.79
C ALA A 238 0.68 11.32 -13.22
N ARG A 239 1.02 10.51 -14.22
CA ARG A 239 0.71 10.80 -15.62
C ARG A 239 -0.78 10.60 -15.88
N ARG A 240 -1.40 11.48 -16.67
CA ARG A 240 -2.84 11.44 -16.96
C ARG A 240 -3.25 10.16 -17.67
N GLU A 241 -2.39 9.64 -18.55
CA GLU A 241 -2.64 8.40 -19.30
C GLU A 241 -2.68 7.19 -18.36
N HIS A 242 -1.88 7.20 -17.29
CA HIS A 242 -1.79 6.09 -16.34
C HIS A 242 -2.85 6.18 -15.25
N TYR A 243 -3.11 7.38 -14.74
CA TYR A 243 -4.00 7.65 -13.60
C TYR A 243 -4.96 8.79 -13.94
N PRO A 244 -6.10 8.51 -14.61
CA PRO A 244 -7.05 9.54 -15.03
C PRO A 244 -7.88 10.12 -13.86
N ALA A 245 -8.11 9.37 -12.77
CA ALA A 245 -9.01 9.79 -11.69
C ALA A 245 -8.62 11.11 -10.98
N PRO A 246 -7.35 11.37 -10.63
CA PRO A 246 -6.94 12.68 -10.11
C PRO A 246 -7.30 13.85 -11.03
N TYR A 247 -7.18 13.66 -12.34
CA TYR A 247 -7.52 14.70 -13.33
C TYR A 247 -9.03 14.88 -13.46
N ALA A 248 -9.80 13.80 -13.40
CA ALA A 248 -11.26 13.86 -13.37
C ALA A 248 -11.78 14.69 -12.19
N ILE A 249 -11.19 14.54 -10.98
CA ILE A 249 -11.54 15.38 -9.81
C ILE A 249 -11.33 16.87 -10.11
N ILE A 250 -10.19 17.21 -10.70
CA ILE A 250 -9.84 18.60 -11.04
C ILE A 250 -10.80 19.14 -12.11
N ASP A 251 -11.09 18.33 -13.13
CA ASP A 251 -11.96 18.69 -14.25
C ASP A 251 -13.40 18.91 -13.78
N LEU A 252 -13.93 18.03 -12.92
CA LEU A 252 -15.25 18.17 -12.29
C LEU A 252 -15.36 19.47 -11.49
N TRP A 253 -14.40 19.73 -10.60
CA TRP A 253 -14.38 20.95 -9.80
C TRP A 253 -14.26 22.19 -10.69
N ALA A 254 -13.39 22.17 -11.70
CA ALA A 254 -13.17 23.31 -12.58
C ALA A 254 -14.39 23.62 -13.46
N ALA A 255 -15.15 22.60 -13.89
CA ALA A 255 -16.36 22.77 -14.70
C ALA A 255 -17.58 23.12 -13.83
N HIS A 256 -17.94 22.24 -12.88
CA HIS A 256 -19.22 22.31 -12.15
C HIS A 256 -19.12 22.93 -10.76
N GLY A 257 -17.91 23.03 -10.21
CA GLY A 257 -17.68 23.57 -8.88
C GLY A 257 -18.07 22.56 -7.82
N ALA A 258 -18.74 23.02 -6.78
CA ALA A 258 -19.18 22.17 -5.68
C ALA A 258 -20.60 22.53 -5.23
N HIS A 259 -21.49 22.89 -6.16
CA HIS A 259 -22.86 23.29 -5.84
C HIS A 259 -23.85 22.82 -6.91
N GLY A 260 -25.09 22.55 -6.49
CA GLY A 260 -26.21 22.25 -7.38
C GLY A 260 -26.25 20.81 -7.89
N ALA A 261 -27.40 20.44 -8.45
CA ALA A 261 -27.65 19.09 -8.98
C ALA A 261 -26.70 18.72 -10.13
N ALA A 262 -26.27 19.69 -10.95
CA ALA A 262 -25.36 19.46 -12.06
C ALA A 262 -23.98 18.94 -11.61
N ALA A 263 -23.49 19.33 -10.44
CA ALA A 263 -22.21 18.86 -9.91
C ALA A 263 -22.29 17.37 -9.51
N TYR A 264 -23.35 16.99 -8.81
CA TYR A 264 -23.62 15.57 -8.52
C TYR A 264 -23.86 14.78 -9.80
N GLU A 265 -24.58 15.36 -10.79
CA GLU A 265 -24.83 14.79 -12.12
C GLU A 265 -23.53 14.37 -12.80
N ALA A 266 -22.61 15.33 -12.92
CA ALA A 266 -21.30 15.13 -13.52
C ALA A 266 -20.43 14.15 -12.72
N GLU A 267 -20.46 14.19 -11.38
CA GLU A 267 -19.72 13.27 -10.53
C GLU A 267 -20.09 11.81 -10.83
N ALA A 268 -21.38 11.45 -10.90
CA ALA A 268 -21.75 10.05 -11.13
C ALA A 268 -21.41 9.57 -12.55
N ARG A 269 -21.50 10.45 -13.57
CA ARG A 269 -21.09 10.08 -14.94
C ARG A 269 -19.59 9.82 -15.00
N SER A 270 -18.79 10.72 -14.43
CA SER A 270 -17.34 10.61 -14.48
C SER A 270 -16.82 9.39 -13.73
N ILE A 271 -17.32 9.10 -12.53
CA ILE A 271 -16.90 7.91 -11.79
C ILE A 271 -17.34 6.62 -12.50
N ALA A 272 -18.53 6.60 -13.11
CA ALA A 272 -19.02 5.42 -13.83
C ALA A 272 -18.11 5.02 -14.99
N GLU A 273 -17.60 6.00 -15.75
CA GLU A 273 -16.60 5.76 -16.80
C GLU A 273 -15.29 5.22 -16.22
N LEU A 274 -14.80 5.84 -15.13
CA LEU A 274 -13.56 5.42 -14.47
C LEU A 274 -13.64 4.00 -13.91
N MET A 275 -14.75 3.63 -13.27
CA MET A 275 -14.97 2.30 -12.68
C MET A 275 -14.81 1.19 -13.71
N CYS A 276 -15.27 1.42 -14.94
CA CYS A 276 -15.17 0.45 -16.03
C CYS A 276 -13.79 0.46 -16.73
N GLY A 277 -12.92 1.44 -16.47
CA GLY A 277 -11.61 1.59 -17.08
C GLY A 277 -10.57 0.57 -16.59
N ALA A 278 -9.60 0.24 -17.45
CA ALA A 278 -8.55 -0.75 -17.14
C ALA A 278 -7.71 -0.39 -15.91
N THR A 279 -7.37 0.89 -15.73
CA THR A 279 -6.64 1.39 -14.55
C THR A 279 -7.39 1.07 -13.26
N SER A 280 -8.68 1.40 -13.18
CA SER A 280 -9.51 1.12 -11.99
C SER A 280 -9.57 -0.37 -11.70
N ARG A 281 -9.87 -1.20 -12.71
CA ARG A 281 -9.92 -2.68 -12.57
C ARG A 281 -8.61 -3.25 -12.01
N ASN A 282 -7.48 -2.75 -12.50
CA ASN A 282 -6.17 -3.20 -12.05
C ASN A 282 -5.82 -2.69 -10.65
N LEU A 283 -6.16 -1.45 -10.29
CA LEU A 283 -5.92 -0.93 -8.94
C LEU A 283 -6.83 -1.57 -7.89
N VAL A 284 -8.09 -1.88 -8.23
CA VAL A 284 -8.98 -2.72 -7.41
C VAL A 284 -8.38 -4.11 -7.22
N ARG A 285 -7.85 -4.73 -8.28
CA ARG A 285 -7.12 -5.99 -8.15
C ARG A 285 -5.92 -5.86 -7.20
N VAL A 286 -5.12 -4.80 -7.30
CA VAL A 286 -3.97 -4.58 -6.40
C VAL A 286 -4.43 -4.45 -4.94
N PHE A 287 -5.55 -3.78 -4.70
CA PHE A 287 -6.16 -3.74 -3.38
C PHE A 287 -6.54 -5.14 -2.87
N LEU A 288 -7.15 -5.97 -3.71
CA LEU A 288 -7.51 -7.35 -3.35
C LEU A 288 -6.29 -8.24 -3.10
N LEU A 289 -5.20 -8.06 -3.87
CA LEU A 289 -3.92 -8.71 -3.59
C LEU A 289 -3.38 -8.31 -2.23
N GLN A 290 -3.42 -7.01 -1.91
CA GLN A 290 -3.00 -6.52 -0.60
C GLN A 290 -3.85 -7.11 0.52
N ASP A 291 -5.18 -7.17 0.36
CA ASP A 291 -6.09 -7.76 1.34
C ASP A 291 -5.82 -9.25 1.53
N ARG A 292 -5.59 -9.98 0.43
CA ARG A 292 -5.18 -11.39 0.46
C ARG A 292 -3.91 -11.59 1.29
N LEU A 293 -2.83 -10.83 1.02
CA LEU A 293 -1.60 -10.92 1.81
C LEU A 293 -1.85 -10.60 3.29
N LYS A 294 -2.72 -9.63 3.59
CA LYS A 294 -3.08 -9.30 4.97
C LYS A 294 -3.83 -10.43 5.68
N GLY A 295 -4.66 -11.16 4.94
CA GLY A 295 -5.45 -12.29 5.43
C GLY A 295 -4.67 -13.58 5.63
N LEU A 296 -3.44 -13.69 5.10
CA LEU A 296 -2.62 -14.92 5.19
C LEU A 296 -2.26 -15.33 6.63
N ALA A 297 -2.19 -14.40 7.59
CA ALA A 297 -1.93 -14.76 9.00
C ALA A 297 -3.07 -15.56 9.64
N GLY A 298 -4.24 -15.63 9.00
CA GLY A 298 -5.42 -16.29 9.55
C GLY A 298 -5.87 -15.66 10.87
N LYS A 299 -6.53 -16.47 11.71
CA LYS A 299 -6.99 -16.07 13.05
C LYS A 299 -6.01 -16.44 14.17
N VAL A 300 -4.87 -17.07 13.84
CA VAL A 300 -3.92 -17.56 14.83
C VAL A 300 -3.24 -16.37 15.49
N GLN A 301 -3.53 -16.14 16.78
CA GLN A 301 -2.92 -15.07 17.54
C GLN A 301 -1.68 -15.62 18.25
N HIS A 302 -0.51 -15.18 17.80
CA HIS A 302 0.72 -15.28 18.56
C HIS A 302 1.01 -13.94 19.23
N ASP A 303 1.19 -13.97 20.55
CA ASP A 303 1.40 -12.78 21.35
C ASP A 303 2.88 -12.38 21.35
N PHE A 304 3.34 -11.85 20.21
CA PHE A 304 4.68 -11.26 20.11
C PHE A 304 4.76 -10.01 20.99
N LYS A 305 5.65 -10.05 22.00
CA LYS A 305 5.93 -8.94 22.92
C LYS A 305 7.37 -8.48 22.82
N HIS A 306 8.30 -9.43 22.68
CA HIS A 306 9.74 -9.17 22.71
C HIS A 306 10.40 -9.61 21.40
N VAL A 307 11.17 -8.71 20.80
CA VAL A 307 12.00 -8.99 19.62
C VAL A 307 13.46 -8.75 19.98
N HIS A 308 14.34 -9.64 19.56
CA HIS A 308 15.77 -9.44 19.65
C HIS A 308 16.33 -9.31 18.23
N VAL A 309 17.01 -8.21 17.93
CA VAL A 309 17.62 -7.97 16.62
C VAL A 309 19.14 -8.02 16.77
N VAL A 310 19.79 -8.86 15.96
CA VAL A 310 21.26 -9.02 15.96
C VAL A 310 21.85 -8.37 14.72
N GLY A 311 22.71 -7.37 14.93
CA GLY A 311 23.25 -6.49 13.91
C GLY A 311 22.59 -5.11 13.98
N ALA A 312 23.33 -4.09 14.41
CA ALA A 312 22.87 -2.71 14.58
C ALA A 312 23.22 -1.79 13.39
N GLY A 313 23.53 -2.39 12.24
CA GLY A 313 23.66 -1.67 10.97
C GLY A 313 22.37 -0.95 10.55
N VAL A 314 22.33 -0.45 9.31
CA VAL A 314 21.17 0.29 8.79
C VAL A 314 19.89 -0.56 8.87
N MET A 315 19.90 -1.78 8.34
CA MET A 315 18.73 -2.65 8.31
C MET A 315 18.27 -3.08 9.71
N GLY A 316 19.16 -3.62 10.54
CA GLY A 316 18.77 -4.09 11.87
C GLY A 316 18.29 -2.97 12.79
N GLY A 317 18.93 -1.78 12.73
CA GLY A 317 18.45 -0.60 13.44
C GLY A 317 17.05 -0.15 12.99
N ASP A 318 16.79 -0.14 11.68
CA ASP A 318 15.49 0.24 11.12
C ASP A 318 14.39 -0.79 11.42
N ILE A 319 14.72 -2.09 11.39
CA ILE A 319 13.81 -3.18 11.81
C ILE A 319 13.46 -3.01 13.28
N ALA A 320 14.46 -2.77 14.14
CA ALA A 320 14.25 -2.57 15.57
C ALA A 320 13.36 -1.36 15.85
N ALA A 321 13.65 -0.21 15.25
CA ALA A 321 12.84 1.00 15.39
C ALA A 321 11.41 0.81 14.88
N TRP A 322 11.21 0.08 13.79
CA TRP A 322 9.89 -0.23 13.27
C TRP A 322 9.09 -1.14 14.19
N CYS A 323 9.71 -2.18 14.76
CA CYS A 323 9.05 -3.06 15.73
C CYS A 323 8.58 -2.28 16.96
N VAL A 324 9.41 -1.36 17.48
CA VAL A 324 9.03 -0.45 18.58
C VAL A 324 7.84 0.43 18.23
N GLN A 325 7.83 0.99 17.02
CA GLN A 325 6.69 1.78 16.53
C GLN A 325 5.39 0.96 16.42
N ARG A 326 5.48 -0.36 16.40
CA ARG A 326 4.33 -1.29 16.39
C ARG A 326 4.01 -1.84 17.78
N GLY A 327 4.61 -1.25 18.82
CA GLY A 327 4.31 -1.52 20.22
C GLY A 327 5.09 -2.69 20.82
N LEU A 328 6.10 -3.21 20.12
CA LEU A 328 6.95 -4.30 20.61
C LEU A 328 8.10 -3.76 21.47
N THR A 329 8.56 -4.56 22.42
CA THR A 329 9.80 -4.29 23.16
C THR A 329 10.95 -4.94 22.40
N VAL A 330 12.03 -4.19 22.17
CA VAL A 330 13.14 -4.60 21.33
C VAL A 330 14.48 -4.46 22.05
N THR A 331 15.30 -5.50 21.93
CA THR A 331 16.72 -5.48 22.29
C THR A 331 17.53 -5.52 21.00
N LEU A 332 18.52 -4.64 20.89
CA LEU A 332 19.38 -4.49 19.72
C LEU A 332 20.82 -4.86 20.10
N GLN A 333 21.31 -5.93 19.50
CA GLN A 333 22.65 -6.45 19.74
C GLN A 333 23.60 -6.11 18.59
N ASP A 334 24.83 -5.74 18.93
CA ASP A 334 25.99 -5.77 18.04
C ASP A 334 27.23 -6.09 18.90
N ARG A 335 28.40 -6.26 18.28
CA ARG A 335 29.64 -6.66 18.96
C ARG A 335 30.09 -5.66 20.04
N GLU A 336 29.81 -4.38 19.84
CA GLU A 336 30.21 -3.28 20.74
C GLU A 336 29.20 -2.14 20.69
N MET A 337 29.13 -1.34 21.77
CA MET A 337 28.19 -0.21 21.87
C MET A 337 28.34 0.82 20.76
N GLN A 338 29.57 1.07 20.28
CA GLN A 338 29.83 2.02 19.19
C GLN A 338 29.08 1.69 17.88
N TYR A 339 28.70 0.43 17.66
CA TYR A 339 27.91 0.02 16.50
C TYR A 339 26.39 0.13 16.76
N ILE A 340 25.97 0.12 18.02
CA ILE A 340 24.56 0.21 18.43
C ILE A 340 24.10 1.68 18.55
N GLU A 341 24.95 2.54 19.09
CA GLU A 341 24.66 3.97 19.32
C GLU A 341 24.11 4.70 18.08
N PRO A 342 24.69 4.55 16.87
CA PRO A 342 24.17 5.20 15.68
C PRO A 342 22.73 4.77 15.34
N ALA A 343 22.38 3.50 15.56
CA ALA A 343 21.03 3.00 15.33
C ALA A 343 20.01 3.58 16.33
N LEU A 344 20.38 3.67 17.61
CA LEU A 344 19.55 4.30 18.63
C LEU A 344 19.30 5.79 18.34
N GLN A 345 20.33 6.49 17.89
CA GLN A 345 20.22 7.91 17.53
C GLN A 345 19.29 8.10 16.34
N ARG A 346 19.45 7.31 15.26
CA ARG A 346 18.54 7.34 14.11
C ARG A 346 17.09 7.04 14.50
N ALA A 347 16.87 6.06 15.39
CA ALA A 347 15.55 5.73 15.90
C ALA A 347 14.92 6.91 16.65
N ARG A 348 15.69 7.57 17.54
CA ARG A 348 15.25 8.76 18.29
C ARG A 348 14.85 9.90 17.36
N GLU A 349 15.64 10.18 16.34
CA GLU A 349 15.36 11.22 15.33
C GLU A 349 14.10 10.88 14.51
N ALA A 350 13.96 9.62 14.10
CA ALA A 350 12.77 9.16 13.38
C ALA A 350 11.49 9.29 14.23
N PHE A 351 11.56 8.92 15.51
CA PHE A 351 10.44 9.08 16.44
C PHE A 351 10.11 10.55 16.69
N ALA A 352 11.12 11.40 16.92
CA ALA A 352 10.92 12.85 17.11
C ALA A 352 10.22 13.50 15.91
N LYS A 353 10.69 13.19 14.69
CA LYS A 353 10.11 13.72 13.45
C LYS A 353 8.65 13.32 13.25
N ARG A 354 8.28 12.10 13.66
CA ARG A 354 6.93 11.55 13.42
C ARG A 354 5.94 11.87 14.54
N LEU A 355 6.33 11.67 15.79
CA LEU A 355 5.44 11.81 16.95
C LEU A 355 5.27 13.27 17.35
N LYS A 356 6.31 14.11 17.17
CA LYS A 356 6.30 15.54 17.50
C LYS A 356 5.90 15.86 18.95
N ASP A 357 6.08 14.88 19.84
CA ASP A 357 5.78 14.93 21.26
C ASP A 357 6.93 14.25 22.02
N PRO A 358 7.73 15.01 22.80
CA PRO A 358 8.87 14.47 23.54
C PRO A 358 8.51 13.33 24.51
N ALA A 359 7.33 13.37 25.14
CA ALA A 359 6.92 12.34 26.09
C ALA A 359 6.67 11.00 25.37
N LYS A 360 5.97 11.04 24.24
CA LYS A 360 5.77 9.85 23.39
C LYS A 360 7.07 9.32 22.83
N VAL A 361 8.03 10.19 22.47
CA VAL A 361 9.36 9.77 22.01
C VAL A 361 10.09 9.01 23.11
N ALA A 362 10.07 9.52 24.35
CA ALA A 362 10.67 8.85 25.50
C ALA A 362 10.05 7.47 25.76
N GLU A 363 8.71 7.35 25.70
CA GLU A 363 8.00 6.06 25.82
C GLU A 363 8.43 5.05 24.75
N HIS A 364 8.61 5.50 23.50
CA HIS A 364 9.10 4.62 22.43
C HIS A 364 10.56 4.20 22.68
N MET A 365 11.42 5.13 23.10
CA MET A 365 12.82 4.83 23.40
C MET A 365 12.97 3.89 24.60
N GLN A 366 12.07 3.91 25.59
CA GLN A 366 12.07 2.95 26.70
C GLN A 366 11.84 1.49 26.23
N ARG A 367 11.20 1.30 25.07
CA ARG A 367 11.02 -0.01 24.44
C ARG A 367 12.19 -0.45 23.57
N LEU A 368 13.22 0.40 23.36
CA LEU A 368 14.40 0.07 22.55
C LEU A 368 15.65 0.09 23.44
N SER A 369 16.27 -1.08 23.64
CA SER A 369 17.43 -1.23 24.51
C SER A 369 18.65 -1.76 23.75
N ALA A 370 19.82 -1.20 24.01
CA ALA A 370 21.10 -1.77 23.57
C ALA A 370 21.42 -3.01 24.39
N ASP A 371 21.94 -4.04 23.74
CA ASP A 371 22.23 -5.32 24.39
C ASP A 371 23.43 -6.02 23.75
N VAL A 372 24.65 -5.57 24.08
CA VAL A 372 25.89 -6.17 23.56
C VAL A 372 26.03 -7.65 23.96
N ALA A 373 25.62 -8.00 25.19
CA ALA A 373 25.72 -9.36 25.73
C ALA A 373 24.66 -10.34 25.19
N GLY A 374 23.63 -9.83 24.51
CA GLY A 374 22.51 -10.61 23.99
C GLY A 374 21.61 -11.19 25.09
N ALA A 375 21.51 -10.56 26.27
CA ALA A 375 20.65 -11.01 27.36
C ALA A 375 19.15 -11.07 26.97
N GLY A 376 18.74 -10.31 25.95
CA GLY A 376 17.38 -10.30 25.41
C GLY A 376 16.97 -11.57 24.67
N ILE A 377 17.92 -12.42 24.24
CA ILE A 377 17.64 -13.64 23.46
C ILE A 377 16.68 -14.58 24.20
N GLU A 378 16.87 -14.77 25.50
CA GLU A 378 16.09 -15.69 26.34
C GLU A 378 14.63 -15.25 26.51
N ARG A 379 14.36 -13.95 26.29
CA ARG A 379 13.03 -13.35 26.43
C ARG A 379 12.33 -13.13 25.09
N ALA A 380 13.05 -13.24 23.98
CA ALA A 380 12.54 -12.90 22.66
C ALA A 380 11.58 -13.97 22.13
N ASP A 381 10.46 -13.52 21.57
CA ASP A 381 9.51 -14.37 20.83
C ASP A 381 9.94 -14.51 19.35
N ALA A 382 10.72 -13.54 18.86
CA ALA A 382 11.38 -13.55 17.57
C ALA A 382 12.81 -13.03 17.69
N VAL A 383 13.77 -13.80 17.19
CA VAL A 383 15.17 -13.38 17.03
C VAL A 383 15.42 -13.13 15.55
N ILE A 384 15.80 -11.90 15.19
CA ILE A 384 16.02 -11.47 13.80
C ILE A 384 17.50 -11.18 13.59
N GLU A 385 18.14 -11.94 12.72
CA GLU A 385 19.51 -11.74 12.28
C GLU A 385 19.56 -10.75 11.11
N ALA A 386 20.39 -9.72 11.24
CA ALA A 386 20.63 -8.67 10.25
C ALA A 386 22.12 -8.23 10.21
N ILE A 387 23.04 -9.18 10.40
CA ILE A 387 24.48 -9.02 10.19
C ILE A 387 24.82 -9.06 8.70
N TYR A 388 26.07 -8.75 8.37
CA TYR A 388 26.56 -8.72 6.99
C TYR A 388 26.38 -10.05 6.25
N GLU A 389 26.34 -9.98 4.92
CA GLU A 389 25.99 -11.09 4.04
C GLU A 389 27.15 -12.08 3.89
N ASN A 390 27.37 -12.91 4.91
CA ASN A 390 28.38 -13.97 4.90
C ASN A 390 27.82 -15.26 5.54
N LEU A 391 27.96 -16.38 4.82
CA LEU A 391 27.39 -17.66 5.23
C LEU A 391 27.97 -18.17 6.56
N ASP A 392 29.29 -18.18 6.71
CA ASP A 392 29.95 -18.73 7.89
C ASP A 392 29.68 -17.89 9.14
N ALA A 393 29.75 -16.56 9.01
CA ALA A 393 29.44 -15.64 10.10
C ALA A 393 28.00 -15.81 10.61
N LYS A 394 27.03 -15.96 9.71
CA LYS A 394 25.63 -16.21 10.07
C LYS A 394 25.47 -17.58 10.75
N ARG A 395 26.10 -18.64 10.23
CA ARG A 395 26.05 -19.98 10.84
C ARG A 395 26.66 -20.01 12.24
N GLU A 396 27.81 -19.36 12.44
CA GLU A 396 28.45 -19.24 13.75
C GLU A 396 27.56 -18.49 14.73
N LEU A 397 26.95 -17.39 14.28
CA LEU A 397 25.99 -16.65 15.09
C LEU A 397 24.80 -17.53 15.50
N TYR A 398 24.20 -18.25 14.57
CA TYR A 398 23.06 -19.13 14.88
C TYR A 398 23.37 -20.20 15.91
N ALA A 399 24.55 -20.82 15.83
CA ALA A 399 25.00 -21.80 16.82
C ALA A 399 25.13 -21.21 18.23
N ARG A 400 25.43 -19.91 18.36
CA ARG A 400 25.45 -19.19 19.64
C ARG A 400 24.07 -18.76 20.12
N LEU A 401 23.17 -18.41 19.19
CA LEU A 401 21.82 -17.94 19.52
C LEU A 401 20.91 -19.08 19.95
N GLU A 402 20.88 -20.16 19.17
CA GLU A 402 19.88 -21.24 19.28
C GLU A 402 19.75 -21.84 20.69
N PRO A 403 20.85 -22.14 21.43
CA PRO A 403 20.74 -22.71 22.78
C PRO A 403 20.11 -21.78 23.82
N ARG A 404 20.13 -20.46 23.57
CA ARG A 404 19.62 -19.42 24.48
C ARG A 404 18.18 -19.01 24.15
N MET A 405 17.68 -19.41 22.98
CA MET A 405 16.33 -19.02 22.53
C MET A 405 15.25 -19.80 23.29
N LYS A 406 14.07 -19.18 23.42
CA LYS A 406 12.87 -19.91 23.84
C LYS A 406 12.61 -21.11 22.91
N ALA A 407 11.97 -22.13 23.46
CA ALA A 407 11.61 -23.33 22.71
C ALA A 407 10.68 -23.05 21.53
N ASP A 408 9.81 -22.04 21.65
CA ASP A 408 8.77 -21.66 20.70
C ASP A 408 9.10 -20.40 19.87
N ALA A 409 10.23 -19.74 20.14
CA ALA A 409 10.67 -18.55 19.41
C ALA A 409 11.10 -18.88 17.98
N ILE A 410 10.82 -17.95 17.06
CA ILE A 410 11.29 -18.05 15.67
C ILE A 410 12.72 -17.51 15.54
N LEU A 411 13.55 -18.19 14.75
CA LEU A 411 14.84 -17.68 14.28
C LEU A 411 14.64 -17.17 12.85
N ALA A 412 14.72 -15.86 12.67
CA ALA A 412 14.53 -15.22 11.38
C ALA A 412 15.84 -14.62 10.86
N THR A 413 16.12 -14.81 9.58
CA THR A 413 17.25 -14.14 8.90
C THR A 413 16.74 -13.09 7.91
N ASN A 414 17.35 -11.91 7.91
CA ASN A 414 17.14 -10.84 6.92
C ASN A 414 18.12 -10.96 5.73
N THR A 415 18.66 -12.14 5.46
CA THR A 415 19.46 -12.42 4.25
C THR A 415 18.70 -11.97 2.99
N SER A 416 19.44 -11.44 2.02
CA SER A 416 18.90 -10.91 0.76
C SER A 416 19.20 -11.80 -0.45
N SER A 417 20.16 -12.72 -0.29
CA SER A 417 20.72 -13.52 -1.39
C SER A 417 21.10 -14.95 -1.00
N ILE A 418 21.45 -15.20 0.28
CA ILE A 418 21.84 -16.53 0.75
C ILE A 418 20.59 -17.38 0.96
N MET A 419 20.55 -18.56 0.34
CA MET A 419 19.50 -19.55 0.56
C MET A 419 19.49 -20.05 2.01
N LEU A 420 18.32 -20.45 2.51
CA LEU A 420 18.16 -20.90 3.89
C LEU A 420 18.76 -22.28 4.13
N GLU A 421 18.87 -23.13 3.10
CA GLU A 421 19.35 -24.51 3.24
C GLU A 421 20.79 -24.56 3.80
N PRO A 422 21.79 -23.85 3.24
CA PRO A 422 23.14 -23.81 3.82
C PRO A 422 23.19 -23.18 5.23
N LEU A 423 22.30 -22.24 5.51
CA LEU A 423 22.19 -21.57 6.81
C LEU A 423 21.65 -22.52 7.90
N ALA A 424 20.78 -23.45 7.53
CA ALA A 424 20.13 -24.39 8.43
C ALA A 424 21.00 -25.60 8.83
N GLU A 425 22.04 -25.93 8.05
CA GLU A 425 22.81 -27.17 8.20
C GLU A 425 23.41 -27.42 9.60
N LYS A 426 23.79 -26.36 10.32
CA LYS A 426 24.45 -26.45 11.64
C LYS A 426 23.49 -26.19 12.82
N LEU A 427 22.21 -25.96 12.55
CA LEU A 427 21.20 -25.80 13.61
C LEU A 427 20.82 -27.16 14.19
N ALA A 428 20.66 -27.22 15.51
CA ALA A 428 20.10 -28.38 16.20
C ALA A 428 18.60 -28.54 15.88
N ARG A 429 17.90 -27.44 15.67
CA ARG A 429 16.46 -27.35 15.34
C ARG A 429 16.24 -26.56 14.06
N PRO A 430 16.71 -27.04 12.90
CA PRO A 430 16.63 -26.30 11.63
C PRO A 430 15.20 -25.95 11.21
N GLU A 431 14.19 -26.64 11.75
CA GLU A 431 12.78 -26.39 11.49
C GLU A 431 12.28 -25.02 11.97
N ARG A 432 13.01 -24.37 12.90
CA ARG A 432 12.66 -23.03 13.42
C ARG A 432 13.18 -21.87 12.56
N LEU A 433 14.09 -22.15 11.61
CA LEU A 433 14.67 -21.13 10.76
C LEU A 433 13.67 -20.71 9.69
N VAL A 434 13.48 -19.40 9.55
CA VAL A 434 12.72 -18.75 8.48
C VAL A 434 13.48 -17.54 7.97
N GLY A 435 13.17 -17.11 6.75
CA GLY A 435 13.62 -15.82 6.24
C GLY A 435 12.55 -14.77 6.49
N LEU A 436 12.97 -13.60 6.96
CA LEU A 436 12.17 -12.38 6.96
C LEU A 436 12.98 -11.33 6.20
N HIS A 437 12.84 -11.32 4.88
CA HIS A 437 13.59 -10.38 4.03
C HIS A 437 12.83 -9.07 3.96
N PHE A 438 13.35 -8.06 4.67
CA PHE A 438 12.90 -6.68 4.65
C PHE A 438 13.59 -5.90 3.54
N PHE A 439 12.91 -4.91 2.98
CA PHE A 439 13.45 -4.02 1.95
C PHE A 439 13.76 -2.64 2.52
N ASN A 440 14.88 -2.06 2.10
CA ASN A 440 15.29 -0.71 2.49
C ASN A 440 14.56 0.36 1.63
N PRO A 441 13.99 1.43 2.24
CA PRO A 441 13.83 1.69 3.67
C PRO A 441 12.68 0.90 4.31
N VAL A 442 12.95 0.31 5.47
CA VAL A 442 12.00 -0.57 6.19
C VAL A 442 10.68 0.14 6.45
N VAL A 443 10.67 1.44 6.72
CA VAL A 443 9.44 2.20 6.98
C VAL A 443 8.56 2.33 5.72
N GLN A 444 9.17 2.46 4.54
CA GLN A 444 8.46 2.78 3.30
C GLN A 444 8.02 1.52 2.54
N MET A 445 8.83 0.47 2.59
CA MET A 445 8.57 -0.76 1.86
C MET A 445 7.53 -1.62 2.59
N PRO A 446 6.35 -1.90 1.99
CA PRO A 446 5.28 -2.59 2.70
C PRO A 446 5.49 -4.11 2.75
N LEU A 447 6.22 -4.68 1.80
CA LEU A 447 6.43 -6.12 1.65
C LEU A 447 7.53 -6.63 2.58
N VAL A 448 7.37 -7.86 3.07
CA VAL A 448 8.43 -8.70 3.65
C VAL A 448 8.28 -10.07 3.02
N GLU A 449 9.33 -10.60 2.40
CA GLU A 449 9.30 -11.99 1.93
C GLU A 449 9.48 -12.90 3.15
N VAL A 450 8.52 -13.81 3.34
CA VAL A 450 8.55 -14.80 4.41
C VAL A 450 9.00 -16.13 3.80
N ILE A 451 10.30 -16.39 3.92
CA ILE A 451 10.96 -17.48 3.22
C ILE A 451 10.93 -18.75 4.07
N ARG A 452 10.41 -19.83 3.50
CA ARG A 452 10.51 -21.17 4.08
C ARG A 452 11.68 -21.94 3.48
N SER A 453 12.45 -22.60 4.34
CA SER A 453 13.42 -23.60 3.90
C SER A 453 12.73 -24.95 3.65
N ALA A 454 13.46 -25.90 3.07
CA ALA A 454 13.03 -27.29 2.96
C ALA A 454 12.73 -27.97 4.33
N ARG A 455 13.29 -27.46 5.43
CA ARG A 455 13.11 -28.02 6.78
C ARG A 455 12.11 -27.25 7.65
N SER A 456 11.70 -26.05 7.24
CA SER A 456 10.80 -25.19 8.02
C SER A 456 9.39 -25.79 8.08
N THR A 457 8.83 -25.86 9.28
CA THR A 457 7.44 -26.35 9.47
C THR A 457 6.42 -25.28 9.08
N ASP A 458 5.21 -25.72 8.75
CA ASP A 458 4.10 -24.81 8.46
C ASP A 458 3.74 -23.94 9.68
N GLU A 459 3.88 -24.48 10.90
CA GLU A 459 3.64 -23.72 12.13
C GLU A 459 4.58 -22.51 12.26
N VAL A 460 5.88 -22.71 12.03
CA VAL A 460 6.88 -21.63 12.10
C VAL A 460 6.66 -20.61 10.98
N LEU A 461 6.27 -21.07 9.78
CA LEU A 461 5.89 -20.18 8.69
C LEU A 461 4.68 -19.31 9.06
N GLN A 462 3.63 -19.90 9.64
CA GLN A 462 2.45 -19.15 10.09
C GLN A 462 2.79 -18.16 11.21
N LYS A 463 3.66 -18.54 12.16
CA LYS A 463 4.20 -17.62 13.17
C LYS A 463 4.92 -16.42 12.54
N ALA A 464 5.75 -16.65 11.53
CA ALA A 464 6.47 -15.59 10.82
C ALA A 464 5.54 -14.66 10.01
N ILE A 465 4.50 -15.22 9.37
CA ILE A 465 3.44 -14.46 8.69
C ILE A 465 2.67 -13.61 9.72
N ALA A 466 2.29 -14.18 10.86
CA ALA A 466 1.59 -13.48 11.93
C ALA A 466 2.45 -12.35 12.53
N PHE A 467 3.75 -12.58 12.74
CA PHE A 467 4.70 -11.56 13.16
C PHE A 467 4.75 -10.40 12.15
N THR A 468 4.91 -10.72 10.87
CA THR A 468 4.94 -9.73 9.78
C THR A 468 3.65 -8.89 9.75
N ARG A 469 2.48 -9.50 9.99
CA ARG A 469 1.22 -8.77 10.12
C ARG A 469 1.14 -7.92 11.39
N LYS A 470 1.65 -8.40 12.53
CA LYS A 470 1.70 -7.65 13.80
C LYS A 470 2.48 -6.35 13.64
N ILE A 471 3.55 -6.37 12.85
CA ILE A 471 4.34 -5.16 12.54
C ILE A 471 3.78 -4.37 11.33
N ASP A 472 2.56 -4.63 10.90
CA ASP A 472 1.86 -3.91 9.81
C ASP A 472 2.63 -3.95 8.47
N LYS A 473 3.23 -5.11 8.16
CA LYS A 473 3.82 -5.43 6.86
C LYS A 473 2.97 -6.45 6.09
N LEU A 474 3.22 -6.56 4.79
CA LEU A 474 2.58 -7.52 3.90
C LEU A 474 3.48 -8.75 3.79
N PRO A 475 3.09 -9.91 4.35
CA PRO A 475 3.86 -11.14 4.23
C PRO A 475 3.68 -11.72 2.83
N LEU A 476 4.78 -11.94 2.10
CA LEU A 476 4.80 -12.73 0.88
C LEU A 476 5.43 -14.10 1.16
N PRO A 477 4.64 -15.18 1.33
CA PRO A 477 5.21 -16.50 1.55
C PRO A 477 5.89 -16.99 0.27
N CYS A 478 7.15 -17.39 0.38
CA CYS A 478 7.91 -17.99 -0.72
C CYS A 478 8.86 -19.07 -0.21
N ARG A 479 9.32 -19.93 -1.13
CA ARG A 479 10.36 -20.92 -0.87
C ARG A 479 11.74 -20.29 -1.00
N SER A 480 12.68 -20.86 -0.26
CA SER A 480 14.10 -20.55 -0.44
C SER A 480 14.50 -20.83 -1.89
N ALA A 481 15.00 -19.79 -2.54
CA ALA A 481 15.49 -19.81 -3.90
C ALA A 481 16.53 -18.69 -4.06
N PRO A 482 17.46 -18.78 -5.01
CA PRO A 482 18.43 -17.73 -5.27
C PRO A 482 17.73 -16.39 -5.57
N GLY A 483 17.96 -15.37 -4.73
CA GLY A 483 17.30 -14.07 -4.85
C GLY A 483 15.79 -14.06 -4.54
N PHE A 484 15.25 -15.15 -3.99
CA PHE A 484 13.83 -15.32 -3.60
C PHE A 484 12.88 -14.96 -4.75
N VAL A 485 11.96 -14.00 -4.55
CA VAL A 485 11.06 -13.50 -5.59
C VAL A 485 11.55 -12.15 -6.09
N VAL A 486 11.69 -11.17 -5.20
CA VAL A 486 11.86 -9.76 -5.60
C VAL A 486 13.22 -9.52 -6.26
N ASN A 487 14.32 -9.94 -5.63
CA ASN A 487 15.65 -9.76 -6.22
C ASN A 487 15.80 -10.61 -7.49
N ARG A 488 15.24 -11.83 -7.49
CA ARG A 488 15.25 -12.72 -8.64
C ARG A 488 14.63 -12.08 -9.89
N VAL A 489 13.50 -11.40 -9.77
CA VAL A 489 12.84 -10.74 -10.93
C VAL A 489 13.47 -9.38 -11.30
N LEU A 490 14.09 -8.69 -10.34
CA LEU A 490 14.74 -7.39 -10.58
C LEU A 490 16.09 -7.51 -11.29
N VAL A 491 16.87 -8.56 -11.01
CA VAL A 491 18.20 -8.72 -11.58
C VAL A 491 18.17 -8.76 -13.13
N PRO A 492 17.31 -9.56 -13.80
CA PRO A 492 17.20 -9.54 -15.26
C PRO A 492 16.82 -8.17 -15.84
N TYR A 493 15.93 -7.44 -15.15
CA TYR A 493 15.53 -6.08 -15.54
C TYR A 493 16.70 -5.09 -15.47
N MET A 494 17.48 -5.14 -14.40
CA MET A 494 18.66 -4.29 -14.23
C MET A 494 19.81 -4.70 -15.15
N HIS A 495 20.00 -6.01 -15.38
CA HIS A 495 21.01 -6.50 -16.31
C HIS A 495 20.69 -6.12 -17.74
N GLU A 496 19.42 -6.18 -18.17
CA GLU A 496 19.04 -5.73 -19.50
C GLU A 496 19.28 -4.23 -19.71
N ALA A 497 19.13 -3.41 -18.66
CA ALA A 497 19.54 -2.01 -18.71
C ALA A 497 21.06 -1.86 -18.97
N MET A 498 21.90 -2.71 -18.37
CA MET A 498 23.34 -2.69 -18.61
C MET A 498 23.71 -3.19 -20.00
N PHE A 499 23.02 -4.21 -20.53
CA PHE A 499 23.18 -4.63 -21.92
C PHE A 499 22.77 -3.51 -22.89
N ALA A 500 21.63 -2.85 -22.68
CA ALA A 500 21.20 -1.72 -23.51
C ALA A 500 22.21 -0.56 -23.45
N ALA A 501 22.81 -0.29 -22.28
CA ALA A 501 23.86 0.71 -22.14
C ALA A 501 25.13 0.32 -22.93
N ALA A 502 25.50 -0.97 -22.92
CA ALA A 502 26.62 -1.49 -23.71
C ALA A 502 26.34 -1.41 -25.23
N ASP A 503 25.08 -1.53 -25.65
CA ASP A 503 24.63 -1.29 -27.04
C ASP A 503 24.61 0.21 -27.41
N GLY A 504 25.03 1.10 -26.52
CA GLY A 504 25.13 2.54 -26.76
C GLY A 504 23.88 3.36 -26.42
N VAL A 505 22.86 2.76 -25.78
CA VAL A 505 21.67 3.51 -25.35
C VAL A 505 22.02 4.39 -24.14
N PRO A 506 21.73 5.71 -24.17
CA PRO A 506 22.00 6.59 -23.03
C PRO A 506 21.22 6.17 -21.77
N LEU A 507 21.88 6.19 -20.60
CA LEU A 507 21.30 5.77 -19.31
C LEU A 507 19.97 6.46 -18.97
N ALA A 508 19.88 7.77 -19.23
CA ALA A 508 18.66 8.54 -19.00
C ALA A 508 17.49 8.11 -19.90
N VAL A 509 17.77 7.66 -21.13
CA VAL A 509 16.76 7.13 -22.07
C VAL A 509 16.25 5.76 -21.60
N ILE A 510 17.13 4.92 -21.05
CA ILE A 510 16.76 3.64 -20.45
C ILE A 510 15.82 3.85 -19.26
N ASP A 511 16.18 4.76 -18.36
CA ASP A 511 15.32 5.10 -17.22
C ASP A 511 13.99 5.68 -17.66
N GLU A 512 13.98 6.58 -18.65
CA GLU A 512 12.75 7.19 -19.16
C GLU A 512 11.83 6.16 -19.83
N ALA A 513 12.37 5.14 -20.52
CA ALA A 513 11.58 4.06 -21.10
C ALA A 513 10.81 3.27 -20.02
N ALA A 514 11.45 2.99 -18.88
CA ALA A 514 10.84 2.33 -17.74
C ALA A 514 9.83 3.22 -16.99
N VAL A 515 10.17 4.48 -16.75
CA VAL A 515 9.24 5.44 -16.11
C VAL A 515 8.03 5.70 -17.01
N SER A 516 8.24 5.78 -18.33
CA SER A 516 7.16 5.88 -19.31
C SER A 516 6.29 4.63 -19.38
N PHE A 517 6.83 3.45 -19.12
CA PHE A 517 6.00 2.25 -18.93
C PHE A 517 5.09 2.38 -17.71
N GLY A 518 5.57 3.08 -16.67
CA GLY A 518 4.87 3.29 -15.41
C GLY A 518 5.63 2.82 -14.17
N MET A 519 6.89 2.43 -14.31
CA MET A 519 7.75 2.09 -13.16
C MET A 519 8.00 3.36 -12.32
N PRO A 520 8.08 3.27 -10.98
CA PRO A 520 8.33 4.42 -10.11
C PRO A 520 9.73 4.99 -10.28
N MET A 521 10.67 4.17 -10.74
CA MET A 521 12.07 4.52 -10.95
C MET A 521 12.64 3.69 -12.11
N GLY A 522 13.55 4.28 -12.87
CA GLY A 522 14.28 3.56 -13.91
C GLY A 522 15.32 2.59 -13.34
N PRO A 523 15.75 1.57 -14.11
CA PRO A 523 16.65 0.53 -13.62
C PRO A 523 18.04 1.06 -13.24
N VAL A 524 18.53 2.11 -13.91
CA VAL A 524 19.86 2.69 -13.64
C VAL A 524 19.81 3.51 -12.36
N GLU A 525 18.80 4.36 -12.21
CA GLU A 525 18.59 5.11 -10.96
C GLU A 525 18.35 4.16 -9.78
N LEU A 526 17.62 3.06 -9.99
CA LEU A 526 17.41 2.03 -8.98
C LEU A 526 18.73 1.41 -8.52
N ALA A 527 19.64 1.09 -9.45
CA ALA A 527 20.98 0.57 -9.12
C ALA A 527 21.75 1.52 -8.19
N ASP A 528 21.74 2.82 -8.49
CA ASP A 528 22.37 3.85 -7.68
C ASP A 528 21.74 4.00 -6.28
N VAL A 529 20.41 3.83 -6.17
CA VAL A 529 19.69 3.89 -4.89
C VAL A 529 19.97 2.67 -4.01
N VAL A 530 20.02 1.48 -4.61
CA VAL A 530 20.38 0.23 -3.91
C VAL A 530 21.84 0.27 -3.46
N GLY A 531 22.71 0.83 -4.29
CA GLY A 531 24.15 0.85 -4.11
C GLY A 531 24.81 -0.11 -5.08
N LEU A 532 25.79 0.38 -5.83
CA LEU A 532 26.40 -0.34 -6.95
C LEU A 532 27.15 -1.62 -6.53
N ASP A 533 27.78 -1.60 -5.37
CA ASP A 533 28.43 -2.76 -4.73
C ASP A 533 27.43 -3.87 -4.38
N VAL A 534 26.28 -3.50 -3.81
CA VAL A 534 25.22 -4.45 -3.46
C VAL A 534 24.57 -5.00 -4.72
N ALA A 535 24.29 -4.13 -5.70
CA ALA A 535 23.70 -4.53 -6.97
C ALA A 535 24.62 -5.52 -7.72
N GLN A 536 25.93 -5.28 -7.75
CA GLN A 536 26.89 -6.21 -8.33
C GLN A 536 26.87 -7.57 -7.60
N HIS A 537 27.01 -7.56 -6.28
CA HIS A 537 27.10 -8.79 -5.49
C HIS A 537 25.85 -9.67 -5.63
N VAL A 538 24.66 -9.08 -5.52
CA VAL A 538 23.39 -9.82 -5.69
C VAL A 538 23.21 -10.26 -7.14
N GLY A 539 23.57 -9.41 -8.10
CA GLY A 539 23.50 -9.72 -9.53
C GLY A 539 24.33 -10.94 -9.91
N GLU A 540 25.55 -11.06 -9.39
CA GLU A 540 26.44 -12.22 -9.58
C GLU A 540 25.85 -13.50 -9.00
N ILE A 541 25.31 -13.46 -7.77
CA ILE A 541 24.69 -14.62 -7.11
C ILE A 541 23.49 -15.11 -7.92
N VAL A 542 22.56 -14.21 -8.23
CA VAL A 542 21.31 -14.56 -8.91
C VAL A 542 21.60 -15.04 -10.33
N THR A 543 22.45 -14.32 -11.08
CA THR A 543 22.75 -14.64 -12.49
C THR A 543 23.46 -15.98 -12.63
N ARG A 544 24.42 -16.28 -11.75
CA ARG A 544 25.05 -17.60 -11.68
C ARG A 544 24.02 -18.70 -11.41
N ALA A 545 23.08 -18.43 -10.51
CA ALA A 545 22.11 -19.43 -10.09
C ALA A 545 21.01 -19.68 -11.14
N ILE A 546 20.58 -18.66 -11.88
CA ILE A 546 19.61 -18.82 -12.98
C ILE A 546 20.26 -19.21 -14.32
N GLY A 547 21.60 -19.33 -14.37
CA GLY A 547 22.33 -19.76 -15.56
C GLY A 547 22.26 -18.78 -16.74
N ARG A 548 22.16 -17.47 -16.47
CA ARG A 548 22.12 -16.43 -17.51
C ARG A 548 23.47 -15.76 -17.71
N GLU A 549 23.62 -15.10 -18.86
CA GLU A 549 24.78 -14.28 -19.17
C GLU A 549 24.81 -13.02 -18.29
N SER A 550 26.00 -12.66 -17.80
CA SER A 550 26.22 -11.39 -17.10
C SER A 550 26.50 -10.27 -18.10
N PRO A 551 25.95 -9.06 -17.91
CA PRO A 551 26.21 -7.94 -18.80
C PRO A 551 27.67 -7.47 -18.73
N PRO A 552 28.14 -6.67 -19.69
CA PRO A 552 29.43 -5.99 -19.56
C PRO A 552 29.44 -5.06 -18.33
N LEU A 553 30.21 -5.44 -17.31
CA LEU A 553 30.26 -4.72 -16.02
C LEU A 553 31.45 -3.76 -15.90
N ALA A 554 32.22 -3.50 -16.96
CA ALA A 554 33.46 -2.70 -16.88
C ALA A 554 33.24 -1.33 -16.19
N ARG A 555 32.24 -0.57 -16.64
CA ARG A 555 31.88 0.72 -16.04
C ARG A 555 31.42 0.59 -14.60
N LEU A 556 30.65 -0.46 -14.26
CA LEU A 556 30.20 -0.71 -12.89
C LEU A 556 31.41 -0.97 -11.98
N THR A 557 32.32 -1.83 -12.41
CA THR A 557 33.56 -2.16 -11.69
C THR A 557 34.45 -0.93 -11.50
N GLU A 558 34.59 -0.08 -12.51
CA GLU A 558 35.32 1.20 -12.42
C GLU A 558 34.72 2.13 -11.37
N LEU A 559 33.39 2.31 -11.36
CA LEU A 559 32.69 3.15 -10.38
C LEU A 559 32.87 2.62 -8.96
N ILE A 560 32.78 1.30 -8.75
CA ILE A 560 32.97 0.66 -7.45
C ILE A 560 34.41 0.83 -6.98
N ALA A 561 35.39 0.62 -7.86
CA ALA A 561 36.81 0.84 -7.55
C ALA A 561 37.10 2.30 -7.16
N ALA A 562 36.40 3.26 -7.79
CA ALA A 562 36.46 4.68 -7.46
C ALA A 562 35.62 5.07 -6.21
N ARG A 563 35.00 4.11 -5.50
CA ARG A 563 34.07 4.34 -4.38
C ARG A 563 32.85 5.22 -4.71
N LYS A 564 32.48 5.27 -5.99
CA LYS A 564 31.26 5.90 -6.50
C LYS A 564 30.12 4.88 -6.47
N LEU A 565 29.59 4.65 -5.28
CA LEU A 565 28.61 3.61 -4.97
C LEU A 565 27.14 4.04 -5.14
N GLY A 566 26.86 5.15 -5.83
CA GLY A 566 25.52 5.68 -6.05
C GLY A 566 25.09 6.72 -5.01
N ARG A 567 23.80 6.71 -4.64
CA ARG A 567 23.19 7.72 -3.76
C ARG A 567 23.90 7.86 -2.42
N LYS A 568 24.39 6.74 -1.85
CA LYS A 568 25.04 6.71 -0.53
C LYS A 568 26.41 7.40 -0.51
N SER A 569 27.10 7.46 -1.65
CA SER A 569 28.39 8.17 -1.82
C SER A 569 28.24 9.53 -2.50
N GLY A 570 27.03 9.91 -2.91
CA GLY A 570 26.76 11.14 -3.67
C GLY A 570 27.00 11.04 -5.17
N GLU A 571 27.52 9.92 -5.66
CA GLU A 571 27.84 9.69 -7.08
C GLU A 571 27.90 8.19 -7.39
N GLY A 572 27.36 7.79 -8.54
CA GLY A 572 27.41 6.46 -9.15
C GLY A 572 27.26 6.56 -10.66
N PHE A 573 26.22 5.94 -11.24
CA PHE A 573 25.84 6.21 -12.63
C PHE A 573 25.37 7.65 -12.83
N TYR A 574 24.74 8.24 -11.81
CA TYR A 574 24.37 9.64 -11.74
C TYR A 574 25.09 10.36 -10.60
N VAL A 575 25.14 11.69 -10.70
CA VAL A 575 25.50 12.58 -9.60
C VAL A 575 24.26 12.82 -8.74
N TRP A 576 24.39 12.78 -7.42
CA TRP A 576 23.28 12.93 -6.48
C TRP A 576 23.42 14.22 -5.66
N ARG A 577 22.43 15.12 -5.79
CA ARG A 577 22.32 16.35 -4.98
C ARG A 577 20.97 16.39 -4.27
N ASP A 578 20.99 16.73 -2.98
CA ASP A 578 19.79 16.76 -2.13
C ASP A 578 18.93 15.46 -2.20
N GLY A 579 19.60 14.32 -2.42
CA GLY A 579 18.94 13.02 -2.55
C GLY A 579 18.20 12.79 -3.87
N LYS A 580 18.46 13.61 -4.90
CA LYS A 580 17.93 13.45 -6.27
C LYS A 580 19.07 13.21 -7.26
N ALA A 581 18.82 12.35 -8.24
CA ALA A 581 19.74 12.11 -9.34
C ALA A 581 19.71 13.29 -10.34
N GLU A 582 20.87 13.83 -10.68
CA GLU A 582 21.06 14.79 -11.76
C GLU A 582 21.15 14.03 -13.09
N LYS A 583 20.01 13.91 -13.77
CA LYS A 583 19.94 13.27 -15.08
C LYS A 583 20.27 14.28 -16.18
N PRO A 584 21.13 13.97 -17.17
CA PRO A 584 21.40 14.86 -18.28
C PRO A 584 20.11 15.26 -19.00
N THR A 585 19.78 16.55 -18.99
CA THR A 585 18.65 17.09 -19.75
C THR A 585 19.03 17.20 -21.22
N GLY A 586 18.31 16.50 -22.10
CA GLY A 586 18.53 16.54 -23.57
C GLY A 586 19.18 15.30 -24.18
N ALA A 587 19.13 14.14 -23.54
CA ALA A 587 19.77 12.93 -24.04
C ALA A 587 18.96 12.23 -25.16
N GLY A 588 19.26 12.56 -26.41
CA GLY A 588 19.23 11.61 -27.54
C GLY A 588 17.89 11.30 -28.21
N ALA A 589 17.99 10.62 -29.36
CA ALA A 589 16.89 10.12 -30.18
C ALA A 589 15.82 9.40 -29.34
N PRO A 590 14.54 9.36 -29.80
CA PRO A 590 13.52 8.56 -29.14
C PRO A 590 14.04 7.14 -28.89
N PRO A 591 13.75 6.53 -27.72
CA PRO A 591 14.20 5.19 -27.43
C PRO A 591 13.83 4.27 -28.58
N ALA A 592 14.72 3.33 -28.91
CA ALA A 592 14.40 2.28 -29.88
C ALA A 592 13.04 1.67 -29.51
N ALA A 593 12.19 1.43 -30.51
CA ALA A 593 10.80 1.01 -30.28
C ALA A 593 10.68 -0.28 -29.44
N ASP A 594 11.76 -1.06 -29.34
CA ASP A 594 11.86 -2.29 -28.57
C ASP A 594 12.48 -2.12 -27.17
N LEU A 595 13.06 -0.96 -26.81
CA LEU A 595 13.77 -0.79 -25.53
C LEU A 595 12.88 -1.06 -24.31
N GLN A 596 11.64 -0.58 -24.35
CA GLN A 596 10.68 -0.87 -23.27
C GLN A 596 10.40 -2.38 -23.18
N ASP A 597 10.25 -3.06 -24.32
CA ASP A 597 10.05 -4.51 -24.35
C ASP A 597 11.29 -5.27 -23.85
N ARG A 598 12.51 -4.84 -24.23
CA ARG A 598 13.75 -5.43 -23.72
C ARG A 598 13.74 -5.47 -22.19
N LEU A 599 13.56 -4.30 -21.57
CA LEU A 599 13.57 -4.17 -20.12
C LEU A 599 12.46 -5.00 -19.45
N LEU A 600 11.21 -4.80 -19.89
CA LEU A 600 10.06 -5.35 -19.18
C LEU A 600 9.86 -6.84 -19.47
N LEU A 601 10.14 -7.33 -20.69
CA LEU A 601 9.97 -8.74 -21.00
C LEU A 601 11.04 -9.61 -20.32
N ALA A 602 12.24 -9.10 -20.06
CA ALA A 602 13.23 -9.80 -19.23
C ALA A 602 12.70 -10.03 -17.79
N LEU A 603 12.04 -9.04 -17.20
CA LEU A 603 11.38 -9.15 -15.89
C LEU A 603 10.22 -10.14 -15.94
N LEU A 604 9.32 -9.99 -16.92
CA LEU A 604 8.15 -10.85 -17.07
C LEU A 604 8.52 -12.32 -17.26
N ASN A 605 9.54 -12.59 -18.09
CA ASN A 605 10.02 -13.95 -18.33
C ASN A 605 10.53 -14.59 -17.03
N GLU A 606 11.20 -13.82 -16.16
CA GLU A 606 11.62 -14.33 -14.85
C GLU A 606 10.46 -14.51 -13.87
N CYS A 607 9.44 -13.64 -13.90
CA CYS A 607 8.20 -13.88 -13.14
C CYS A 607 7.55 -15.22 -13.51
N VAL A 608 7.61 -15.61 -14.79
CA VAL A 608 7.13 -16.91 -15.26
C VAL A 608 7.98 -18.06 -14.75
N ALA A 609 9.31 -17.92 -14.73
CA ALA A 609 10.22 -18.91 -14.15
C ALA A 609 9.96 -19.12 -12.65
N VAL A 610 9.82 -18.02 -11.89
CA VAL A 610 9.47 -18.04 -10.45
C VAL A 610 8.18 -18.81 -10.19
N LEU A 611 7.16 -18.64 -11.04
CA LEU A 611 5.91 -19.39 -10.96
C LEU A 611 6.10 -20.86 -11.35
N ARG A 612 6.81 -21.13 -12.45
CA ARG A 612 7.05 -22.50 -12.96
C ARG A 612 7.75 -23.36 -11.92
N GLU A 613 8.75 -22.79 -11.24
CA GLU A 613 9.57 -23.42 -10.21
C GLU A 613 8.88 -23.46 -8.84
N ALA A 614 7.66 -22.94 -8.72
CA ALA A 614 6.87 -22.91 -7.50
C ALA A 614 7.61 -22.27 -6.32
N VAL A 615 8.38 -21.19 -6.59
CA VAL A 615 8.97 -20.34 -5.56
C VAL A 615 7.85 -19.69 -4.74
N VAL A 616 6.74 -19.37 -5.38
CA VAL A 616 5.47 -19.01 -4.73
C VAL A 616 4.37 -19.99 -5.17
N SER A 617 3.26 -20.04 -4.43
CA SER A 617 2.18 -21.00 -4.69
C SER A 617 1.35 -20.71 -5.94
N ASP A 618 1.28 -19.45 -6.38
CA ASP A 618 0.40 -19.03 -7.47
C ASP A 618 0.80 -17.70 -8.09
N ALA A 619 0.20 -17.39 -9.25
CA ALA A 619 0.47 -16.21 -10.06
C ALA A 619 0.17 -14.88 -9.35
N ASP A 620 -0.82 -14.87 -8.45
CA ASP A 620 -1.22 -13.67 -7.73
C ASP A 620 -0.15 -13.25 -6.71
N LEU A 621 0.54 -14.22 -6.10
CA LEU A 621 1.68 -13.93 -5.22
C LEU A 621 2.89 -13.41 -6.01
N VAL A 622 3.13 -13.88 -7.24
CA VAL A 622 4.17 -13.29 -8.12
C VAL A 622 3.84 -11.83 -8.41
N ASP A 623 2.59 -11.55 -8.81
CA ASP A 623 2.14 -10.19 -9.11
C ASP A 623 2.25 -9.29 -7.86
N ALA A 624 1.85 -9.79 -6.70
CA ALA A 624 1.94 -9.06 -5.44
C ALA A 624 3.39 -8.75 -5.04
N GLY A 625 4.31 -9.73 -5.17
CA GLY A 625 5.74 -9.51 -4.91
C GLY A 625 6.36 -8.48 -5.84
N ALA A 626 6.03 -8.55 -7.13
CA ALA A 626 6.50 -7.59 -8.12
C ALA A 626 5.96 -6.18 -7.84
N ILE A 627 4.69 -6.02 -7.47
CA ILE A 627 4.08 -4.70 -7.20
C ILE A 627 4.59 -4.10 -5.89
N PHE A 628 4.52 -4.86 -4.79
CA PHE A 628 4.79 -4.34 -3.44
C PHE A 628 6.27 -4.39 -3.04
N GLY A 629 7.09 -5.18 -3.74
CA GLY A 629 8.52 -5.32 -3.52
C GLY A 629 9.36 -4.70 -4.64
N ALA A 630 9.16 -5.15 -5.88
CA ALA A 630 9.96 -4.69 -7.04
C ALA A 630 9.49 -3.35 -7.63
N GLY A 631 8.34 -2.83 -7.21
CA GLY A 631 7.78 -1.57 -7.71
C GLY A 631 7.15 -1.66 -9.10
N PHE A 632 6.65 -2.82 -9.51
CA PHE A 632 5.93 -2.96 -10.78
C PHE A 632 4.71 -2.02 -10.83
N ALA A 633 4.48 -1.41 -12.00
CA ALA A 633 3.42 -0.42 -12.23
C ALA A 633 2.02 -0.92 -11.77
N PRO A 634 1.43 -0.36 -10.69
CA PRO A 634 0.23 -0.94 -10.09
C PRO A 634 -1.03 -0.78 -10.96
N PHE A 635 -1.13 0.29 -11.77
CA PHE A 635 -2.25 0.46 -12.72
C PHE A 635 -2.27 -0.59 -13.84
N ARG A 636 -1.23 -1.42 -13.96
CA ARG A 636 -1.16 -2.57 -14.88
C ARG A 636 -1.51 -3.90 -14.20
N GLY A 637 -1.70 -3.91 -12.88
CA GLY A 637 -2.24 -5.05 -12.12
C GLY A 637 -1.25 -6.18 -11.81
N GLY A 638 0.03 -6.00 -12.15
CA GLY A 638 1.11 -7.00 -11.97
C GLY A 638 1.66 -7.52 -13.30
N PRO A 639 2.88 -8.09 -13.33
CA PRO A 639 3.53 -8.61 -14.54
C PRO A 639 2.71 -9.67 -15.27
N LEU A 640 2.15 -10.65 -14.56
CA LEU A 640 1.38 -11.74 -15.16
C LEU A 640 -0.01 -11.28 -15.59
N ARG A 641 -0.65 -10.38 -14.82
CA ARG A 641 -1.87 -9.69 -15.26
C ARG A 641 -1.65 -8.85 -16.51
N TYR A 642 -0.56 -8.10 -16.58
CA TYR A 642 -0.18 -7.32 -17.76
C TYR A 642 0.05 -8.25 -18.96
N ALA A 643 0.73 -9.39 -18.74
CA ALA A 643 0.97 -10.35 -19.80
C ALA A 643 -0.31 -10.91 -20.41
N ARG A 644 -1.28 -11.27 -19.56
CA ARG A 644 -2.62 -11.70 -20.03
C ARG A 644 -3.36 -10.59 -20.79
N THR A 645 -3.24 -9.35 -20.33
CA THR A 645 -3.89 -8.18 -20.97
C THR A 645 -3.29 -7.88 -22.34
N ARG A 646 -1.96 -7.98 -22.49
CA ARG A 646 -1.26 -7.81 -23.77
C ARG A 646 -1.46 -9.00 -24.71
N GLY A 647 -1.73 -10.18 -24.16
CA GLY A 647 -1.83 -11.44 -24.88
C GLY A 647 -0.54 -12.24 -24.76
N VAL A 648 -0.63 -13.44 -24.16
CA VAL A 648 0.55 -14.30 -23.89
C VAL A 648 1.25 -14.70 -25.19
N ALA A 649 0.50 -15.10 -26.23
CA ALA A 649 1.07 -15.46 -27.53
C ALA A 649 1.86 -14.30 -28.17
N ALA A 650 1.34 -13.06 -28.05
CA ALA A 650 2.03 -11.88 -28.56
C ALA A 650 3.34 -11.59 -27.79
N ILE A 651 3.37 -11.85 -26.48
CA ILE A 651 4.60 -11.72 -25.69
C ILE A 651 5.61 -12.79 -26.06
N VAL A 652 5.20 -14.05 -26.20
CA VAL A 652 6.10 -15.15 -26.58
C VAL A 652 6.71 -14.90 -27.96
N ALA A 653 5.90 -14.48 -28.94
CA ALA A 653 6.41 -14.08 -30.25
C ALA A 653 7.43 -12.94 -30.14
N ARG A 654 7.13 -11.94 -29.33
CA ARG A 654 8.04 -10.81 -29.10
C ARG A 654 9.35 -11.22 -28.41
N LEU A 655 9.29 -12.16 -27.47
CA LEU A 655 10.49 -12.71 -26.81
C LEU A 655 11.39 -13.42 -27.82
N HIS A 656 10.84 -14.21 -28.76
CA HIS A 656 11.64 -14.83 -29.83
C HIS A 656 12.27 -13.81 -30.80
N GLU A 657 11.57 -12.71 -31.10
CA GLU A 657 12.16 -11.61 -31.88
C GLU A 657 13.35 -10.97 -31.15
N LEU A 658 13.22 -10.74 -29.85
CA LEU A 658 14.30 -10.22 -29.00
C LEU A 658 15.44 -11.23 -28.85
N GLU A 659 15.13 -12.52 -28.74
CA GLU A 659 16.11 -13.61 -28.69
C GLU A 659 16.96 -13.63 -29.97
N THR A 660 16.33 -13.48 -31.13
CA THR A 660 17.03 -13.43 -32.43
C THR A 660 17.98 -12.23 -32.52
N ARG A 661 17.56 -11.06 -32.00
CA ARG A 661 18.34 -9.82 -32.10
C ARG A 661 19.43 -9.69 -31.05
N TYR A 662 19.14 -10.13 -29.84
CA TYR A 662 19.94 -9.82 -28.66
C TYR A 662 20.49 -11.06 -27.97
N GLY A 663 20.01 -12.26 -28.30
CA GLY A 663 20.55 -13.54 -27.82
C GLY A 663 19.67 -14.25 -26.80
N ALA A 664 20.18 -15.40 -26.33
CA ALA A 664 19.43 -16.42 -25.58
C ALA A 664 18.84 -15.94 -24.24
N ARG A 665 19.25 -14.79 -23.69
CA ARG A 665 18.67 -14.23 -22.46
C ARG A 665 17.19 -13.86 -22.58
N PHE A 666 16.69 -13.73 -23.81
CA PHE A 666 15.26 -13.53 -24.11
C PHE A 666 14.51 -14.81 -24.50
N ALA A 667 15.15 -15.98 -24.47
CA ALA A 667 14.48 -17.24 -24.73
C ALA A 667 13.24 -17.38 -23.83
N PRO A 668 12.04 -17.60 -24.38
CA PRO A 668 10.82 -17.70 -23.58
C PRO A 668 10.91 -18.86 -22.59
N ASP A 669 10.56 -18.59 -21.33
CA ASP A 669 10.48 -19.64 -20.31
C ASP A 669 9.35 -20.63 -20.64
N PRO A 670 9.55 -21.95 -20.52
CA PRO A 670 8.52 -22.95 -20.80
C PRO A 670 7.22 -22.76 -19.97
N GLY A 671 7.29 -22.05 -18.85
CA GLY A 671 6.18 -21.74 -17.98
C GLY A 671 5.11 -20.82 -18.59
N TRP A 672 5.36 -20.20 -19.75
CA TRP A 672 4.39 -19.33 -20.42
C TRP A 672 3.07 -20.05 -20.73
N ALA A 673 3.10 -21.37 -20.96
CA ALA A 673 1.89 -22.19 -21.11
C ALA A 673 0.97 -22.11 -19.87
N ARG A 674 1.53 -22.19 -18.66
CA ARG A 674 0.76 -22.09 -17.40
C ARG A 674 0.09 -20.73 -17.21
N VAL A 675 0.64 -19.68 -17.81
CA VAL A 675 0.06 -18.33 -17.74
C VAL A 675 -1.11 -18.19 -18.71
N ALA A 676 -1.07 -18.89 -19.86
CA ALA A 676 -2.12 -18.91 -20.86
C ALA A 676 -3.35 -19.71 -20.40
N ASP A 677 -3.14 -20.87 -19.77
CA ASP A 677 -4.21 -21.81 -19.38
C ASP A 677 -5.08 -21.29 -18.21
N ALA A 678 -4.55 -20.39 -17.38
CA ALA A 678 -5.26 -19.81 -16.23
C ALA A 678 -6.48 -18.94 -16.59
N ASN A 679 -6.82 -18.79 -17.88
CA ASN A 679 -8.08 -18.19 -18.33
C ASN A 679 -9.28 -19.17 -18.26
N GLY A 680 -9.05 -20.47 -18.00
CA GLY A 680 -10.09 -21.51 -18.00
C GLY A 680 -10.85 -21.75 -16.68
N GLU A 681 -10.36 -21.28 -15.53
CA GLU A 681 -10.89 -21.72 -14.22
C GLU A 681 -11.72 -20.67 -13.44
N ASN A 682 -12.20 -19.60 -14.08
CA ASN A 682 -13.08 -18.63 -13.39
C ASN A 682 -14.29 -18.16 -14.21
N GLN A 683 -14.67 -18.93 -15.24
CA GLN A 683 -15.95 -18.79 -15.94
C GLN A 683 -16.64 -20.16 -16.01
N GLY A 684 -17.24 -20.60 -14.91
CA GLY A 684 -18.16 -21.75 -14.95
C GLY A 684 -18.10 -22.64 -13.72
N GLU A 685 -18.71 -22.21 -12.62
CA GLU A 685 -19.40 -23.13 -11.70
C GLU A 685 -20.44 -22.35 -10.87
N ASN A 686 -21.46 -21.89 -11.58
CA ASN A 686 -22.78 -21.62 -11.00
C ASN A 686 -23.81 -22.20 -11.98
N ALA A 687 -23.77 -23.52 -12.14
CA ALA A 687 -24.90 -24.27 -12.67
C ALA A 687 -25.85 -24.56 -11.49
N PRO A 688 -27.15 -24.22 -11.58
CA PRO A 688 -28.11 -24.56 -10.54
C PRO A 688 -28.24 -26.08 -10.47
N LYS A 689 -28.09 -26.64 -9.26
CA LYS A 689 -28.50 -28.02 -9.00
C LYS A 689 -30.01 -28.09 -9.17
N SER A 690 -30.45 -28.87 -10.16
CA SER A 690 -31.82 -29.38 -10.30
C SER A 690 -32.25 -30.18 -9.08
#